data_AF-A0ABD7Q9D0-F1
#
_entry.id   AF-A0ABD7Q9D0-F1
#
_cell.length_a   1.000
_cell.length_b   1.000
_cell.length_c   1.000
_cell.angle_alpha   90.00
_cell.angle_beta   90.00
_cell.angle_gamma   90.00
#
_symmetry.space_group_name_H-M   'P 1'
#
loop_
_entity.id
_entity.type
_entity.pdbx_description
1 polymer ?
#
loop_
_entity_poly.entity_id
_entity_poly.type
_entity_poly.pdbx_seq_one_letter_code
_entity_poly.pdbx_strand_id
1 'polypeptide(L)'
;MAICHRSKNHVIKTSYVFICLLEPYMNNKKPPTTGQIKMTQGCIRAIAHLNIGMQVVFPLALSFTPMMVARAETGEKKFFAAATAAKTIPYVLQPSDTLAQVAEKHHLTVAQLKTLNQYRTFAHGFESVSAGDEIDVPVQSKSSVTDAGSDGSAELAQRAQQAGNFLQNNPSADSAKDLARGQALGAANSKANQEVASWLNGKGKARVKLDADRDFSLKNSELDVLYPLWENNAHQIFTQGSVHHTDSRNQSNLGLGYRYFEGTYMLGANTFFDHDWSRSHSRLGLGAEYQRDFLKVAANAYMRLTNWKNSPDFDNYEERPANGWDIRTEGYLPAYPGIGGKLVYEQYYGDRVGLFGKDNQQKDPVAVTAGVNYSPFPLMKFNVDHRMGKSNQNDTRFGIDLNYVLGAPLSQQLDSSMLAASRSLAANRYDFVDRNNNIVLEYRKKDTISLRLASQISGYSGESKSLGVSVNSTNGVERIEWTAPELLSQGGQIVQVSEQQFNVIIPEYQYGSDANNSYVVSGVAYDKSGNASPKAESMVIVASAAVSVLNSTLTPMELQLPNDGHSTAELTLVLRDANNHPISGVAGDIKTTVTSTARVQSDATVSTFNEDVNRLGTYKATVTAGKNIGEYKLTPEIQNIKIAPAMLYVGGAPMIRDLTISGKLALGEQLSGHYQFDSNNGNTQDASLYQWGNKGQTTGLNSAETIVTSGSVPSYTLVTSDVGQVKELSVQARNGVETLGNTLTVTTVPGDSGNNTEGGGDGGTIVDEAAAPSISTVTISGKLSVGESLSGSYIFAANTGNPTDVSEYQWGEKGTTASVVNSGSGKAIGQSGIVPSYTLQSSDAGQVLEMSVRAKNGANVYGNTATVTTAQNGGGNNTEGGGDGGTIVDEQVAPSISTVAISGKLSVGEALSGSYTFAANTGNPTDASEYQWGVKGTTASVVDNGSGKAIGHSGIVPNYTLQSSDAGQILEMSVRAKNGANVYGNTATVTTAQSGGGNNTEGGGEGGAIVDETAAPSISTVAISGKLTVGEALSGSYTFVPHTGNTTDASEYQWGVKGTTASVVDNGSGKAIGQSGIVPSYTLQGSDAGQVLEMSVRAKNGANVYGNTATVNTAQSGGGNNTEGGGDGGTIVDETAEPSISTVAISGKLSVDEALSGSYTFAANTGNPTDVSEYQWGVKGTTASVVDNGSG
;
A
#
# COMPACT_ATOMS: atom_id res chain seq x y z
N MET A 1 28.36 -44.00 -13.64
CA MET A 1 28.97 -44.31 -14.95
C MET A 1 28.23 -45.52 -15.51
N ALA A 2 27.81 -45.50 -16.79
CA ALA A 2 27.00 -46.55 -17.47
C ALA A 2 25.56 -46.78 -16.91
N ILE A 3 24.50 -47.10 -17.69
CA ILE A 3 24.28 -47.22 -19.16
C ILE A 3 22.76 -47.06 -19.47
N CYS A 4 22.39 -46.44 -20.62
CA CYS A 4 21.09 -46.53 -21.35
C CYS A 4 19.72 -46.14 -20.68
N HIS A 5 18.68 -45.67 -21.40
CA HIS A 5 18.56 -45.05 -22.74
C HIS A 5 17.21 -44.27 -22.87
N ARG A 6 17.19 -43.20 -23.68
CA ARG A 6 16.06 -42.50 -24.37
C ARG A 6 14.61 -42.55 -23.79
N SER A 7 14.04 -41.36 -23.53
CA SER A 7 12.92 -40.76 -24.32
C SER A 7 12.18 -39.64 -23.56
N LYS A 8 12.05 -38.44 -24.16
CA LYS A 8 10.78 -37.69 -24.31
C LYS A 8 10.96 -36.33 -25.00
N ASN A 9 9.96 -35.97 -25.81
CA ASN A 9 9.84 -34.69 -26.51
C ASN A 9 8.97 -33.69 -25.72
N HIS A 10 9.32 -32.40 -25.84
CA HIS A 10 8.41 -31.24 -25.92
C HIS A 10 7.12 -31.22 -25.07
N VAL A 11 7.15 -30.52 -23.94
CA VAL A 11 6.08 -29.58 -23.53
C VAL A 11 6.74 -28.37 -22.85
N ILE A 12 6.58 -27.16 -23.41
CA ILE A 12 7.04 -25.91 -22.81
C ILE A 12 5.85 -25.15 -22.21
N LYS A 13 6.06 -24.70 -20.97
CA LYS A 13 5.44 -23.58 -20.25
C LYS A 13 4.28 -22.84 -20.96
N THR A 14 3.08 -22.97 -20.39
CA THR A 14 2.01 -21.95 -20.53
C THR A 14 1.83 -21.24 -19.20
N SER A 15 2.50 -20.10 -19.01
CA SER A 15 2.28 -19.12 -17.92
C SER A 15 2.99 -17.82 -18.29
N TYR A 16 2.37 -16.68 -17.97
CA TYR A 16 2.80 -15.30 -18.33
C TYR A 16 2.63 -14.89 -19.80
N VAL A 17 1.37 -14.79 -20.25
CA VAL A 17 0.94 -13.79 -21.24
C VAL A 17 -0.36 -13.14 -20.72
N PHE A 18 -0.23 -12.15 -19.83
CA PHE A 18 -1.30 -11.20 -19.49
C PHE A 18 -0.71 -10.00 -18.73
N ILE A 19 -0.26 -9.00 -19.48
CA ILE A 19 -0.07 -7.56 -19.18
C ILE A 19 0.40 -6.94 -20.50
N CYS A 20 0.07 -5.67 -20.75
CA CYS A 20 0.31 -4.91 -22.00
C CYS A 20 -0.57 -5.29 -23.21
N LEU A 21 -1.77 -4.67 -23.28
CA LEU A 21 -2.39 -4.26 -24.54
C LEU A 21 -3.50 -3.23 -24.26
N LEU A 22 -3.15 -1.94 -24.23
CA LEU A 22 -3.98 -0.75 -24.53
C LEU A 22 -3.22 0.55 -24.18
N GLU A 23 -2.74 1.26 -25.21
CA GLU A 23 -2.73 2.74 -25.37
C GLU A 23 -1.63 3.22 -26.34
N PRO A 24 -1.97 4.13 -27.28
CA PRO A 24 -0.99 4.98 -27.96
C PRO A 24 -1.22 6.49 -27.73
N TYR A 25 -0.15 7.16 -27.28
CA TYR A 25 0.17 8.60 -27.47
C TYR A 25 -0.79 9.71 -26.95
N MET A 26 -0.29 10.51 -26.00
CA MET A 26 -0.18 11.98 -26.12
C MET A 26 0.75 12.62 -25.06
N ASN A 27 1.82 13.27 -25.55
CA ASN A 27 2.63 14.38 -24.98
C ASN A 27 3.06 14.47 -23.48
N ASN A 28 4.39 14.49 -23.31
CA ASN A 28 5.16 15.43 -22.48
C ASN A 28 4.67 15.78 -21.05
N LYS A 29 5.04 14.96 -20.07
CA LYS A 29 5.72 15.39 -18.83
C LYS A 29 6.40 14.19 -18.14
N LYS A 30 7.48 14.44 -17.38
CA LYS A 30 8.33 13.42 -16.74
C LYS A 30 7.53 12.54 -15.74
N PRO A 31 7.71 11.21 -15.72
CA PRO A 31 7.27 10.37 -14.61
C PRO A 31 8.28 10.39 -13.44
N PRO A 32 7.83 10.22 -12.18
CA PRO A 32 8.70 10.03 -11.02
C PRO A 32 9.18 8.58 -10.86
N THR A 33 10.25 8.40 -10.09
CA THR A 33 10.92 7.14 -9.77
C THR A 33 10.08 6.16 -8.94
N THR A 34 10.22 4.86 -9.24
CA THR A 34 9.52 3.76 -8.55
C THR A 34 10.18 3.41 -7.21
N GLY A 35 9.45 3.60 -6.11
CA GLY A 35 9.76 2.95 -4.83
C GLY A 35 9.28 1.49 -4.80
N GLN A 36 9.84 0.69 -3.88
CA GLN A 36 9.56 -0.74 -3.74
C GLN A 36 8.05 -1.08 -3.67
N ILE A 37 7.58 -1.94 -4.57
CA ILE A 37 6.27 -2.59 -4.41
C ILE A 37 6.42 -3.69 -3.34
N LYS A 38 6.14 -3.36 -2.08
CA LYS A 38 5.87 -4.38 -1.06
C LYS A 38 4.59 -5.12 -1.44
N MET A 39 4.71 -6.37 -1.91
CA MET A 39 3.54 -7.26 -1.98
C MET A 39 2.97 -7.44 -0.58
N THR A 40 1.77 -6.92 -0.36
CA THR A 40 1.04 -7.12 0.89
C THR A 40 0.57 -8.58 0.99
N GLN A 41 0.24 -9.03 2.21
CA GLN A 41 -0.36 -10.36 2.42
C GLN A 41 -1.63 -10.59 1.56
N GLY A 42 -2.30 -9.52 1.10
CA GLY A 42 -3.41 -9.59 0.15
C GLY A 42 -3.01 -10.12 -1.23
N CYS A 43 -1.88 -9.71 -1.80
CA CYS A 43 -1.41 -10.21 -3.11
C CYS A 43 -1.03 -11.69 -3.05
N ILE A 44 -0.38 -12.12 -1.96
CA ILE A 44 -0.03 -13.54 -1.75
C ILE A 44 -1.31 -14.38 -1.57
N ARG A 45 -2.32 -13.87 -0.85
CA ARG A 45 -3.64 -14.51 -0.79
C ARG A 45 -4.34 -14.55 -2.15
N ALA A 46 -4.29 -13.50 -2.96
CA ALA A 46 -4.87 -13.50 -4.30
C ALA A 46 -4.21 -14.53 -5.23
N ILE A 47 -2.88 -14.65 -5.20
CA ILE A 47 -2.13 -15.66 -5.97
C ILE A 47 -2.39 -17.07 -5.44
N ALA A 48 -2.57 -17.24 -4.12
CA ALA A 48 -3.00 -18.51 -3.53
C ALA A 48 -4.42 -18.88 -3.94
N HIS A 49 -5.38 -17.95 -3.93
CA HIS A 49 -6.74 -18.18 -4.41
C HIS A 49 -6.80 -18.42 -5.92
N LEU A 50 -5.91 -17.83 -6.72
CA LEU A 50 -5.77 -18.10 -8.15
C LEU A 50 -5.21 -19.50 -8.41
N ASN A 51 -4.22 -19.96 -7.63
CA ASN A 51 -3.71 -21.32 -7.70
C ASN A 51 -4.72 -22.36 -7.20
N ILE A 52 -5.42 -22.10 -6.09
CA ILE A 52 -6.52 -22.93 -5.61
C ILE A 52 -7.65 -22.95 -6.66
N GLY A 53 -7.96 -21.83 -7.30
CA GLY A 53 -8.90 -21.74 -8.40
C GLY A 53 -8.50 -22.62 -9.58
N MET A 54 -7.25 -22.57 -10.04
CA MET A 54 -6.74 -23.47 -11.09
C MET A 54 -6.73 -24.95 -10.66
N GLN A 55 -6.39 -25.24 -9.39
CA GLN A 55 -6.43 -26.60 -8.83
C GLN A 55 -7.85 -27.13 -8.59
N VAL A 56 -8.88 -26.27 -8.56
CA VAL A 56 -10.30 -26.64 -8.51
C VAL A 56 -10.92 -26.74 -9.91
N VAL A 57 -10.51 -25.88 -10.86
CA VAL A 57 -10.98 -25.89 -12.24
C VAL A 57 -10.47 -27.10 -13.03
N PHE A 58 -9.24 -27.56 -12.81
CA PHE A 58 -8.70 -28.72 -13.54
C PHE A 58 -9.42 -30.05 -13.21
N PRO A 59 -9.75 -30.38 -11.95
CA PRO A 59 -10.61 -31.52 -11.61
C PRO A 59 -12.06 -31.36 -12.08
N LEU A 60 -12.62 -30.15 -12.03
CA LEU A 60 -13.97 -29.90 -12.54
C LEU A 60 -14.06 -30.09 -14.06
N ALA A 61 -13.05 -29.69 -14.82
CA ALA A 61 -12.95 -29.99 -16.25
C ALA A 61 -12.91 -31.51 -16.54
N LEU A 62 -12.34 -32.30 -15.62
CA LEU A 62 -12.32 -33.78 -15.71
C LEU A 62 -13.63 -34.44 -15.22
N SER A 63 -14.46 -33.75 -14.43
CA SER A 63 -15.78 -34.27 -14.01
C SER A 63 -16.83 -34.31 -15.14
N PHE A 64 -16.53 -33.71 -16.30
CA PHE A 64 -17.40 -33.73 -17.49
C PHE A 64 -17.04 -34.78 -18.54
N THR A 65 -16.16 -35.75 -18.27
CA THR A 65 -15.88 -36.86 -19.20
C THR A 65 -16.16 -38.27 -18.65
N PRO A 66 -17.43 -38.72 -18.65
CA PRO A 66 -17.79 -40.12 -18.44
C PRO A 66 -18.27 -40.83 -19.72
N MET A 67 -17.63 -40.64 -20.90
CA MET A 67 -17.69 -41.61 -22.01
C MET A 67 -16.71 -41.35 -23.18
N MET A 68 -15.46 -41.81 -23.06
CA MET A 68 -14.63 -42.26 -24.22
C MET A 68 -13.68 -43.41 -23.84
N VAL A 69 -14.12 -44.34 -22.99
CA VAL A 69 -13.41 -45.60 -22.68
C VAL A 69 -14.39 -46.80 -22.69
N ALA A 70 -15.36 -46.79 -23.61
CA ALA A 70 -16.40 -47.84 -23.70
C ALA A 70 -16.68 -48.35 -25.13
N ARG A 71 -15.90 -47.92 -26.14
CA ARG A 71 -16.11 -48.37 -27.54
C ARG A 71 -14.85 -48.52 -28.41
N ALA A 72 -13.71 -48.79 -27.77
CA ALA A 72 -12.45 -49.08 -28.47
C ALA A 72 -11.64 -50.16 -27.74
N GLU A 73 -12.27 -51.29 -27.38
CA GLU A 73 -11.55 -52.52 -26.99
C GLU A 73 -11.52 -53.52 -28.15
N THR A 74 -10.52 -53.39 -29.02
CA THR A 74 -9.89 -54.51 -29.74
C THR A 74 -8.42 -54.19 -30.01
N GLY A 75 -7.50 -54.86 -29.30
CA GLY A 75 -6.06 -54.88 -29.64
C GLY A 75 -5.11 -54.15 -28.69
N GLU A 76 -4.51 -54.94 -27.79
CA GLU A 76 -3.21 -54.75 -27.12
C GLU A 76 -2.97 -53.58 -26.14
N LYS A 77 -2.85 -53.96 -24.86
CA LYS A 77 -2.43 -53.12 -23.74
C LYS A 77 -0.91 -53.17 -23.55
N LYS A 78 -0.25 -52.01 -23.41
CA LYS A 78 0.96 -51.86 -22.57
C LYS A 78 0.85 -50.61 -21.69
N PHE A 79 1.28 -50.76 -20.44
CA PHE A 79 0.94 -49.89 -19.31
C PHE A 79 1.76 -48.59 -19.26
N PHE A 80 1.15 -47.51 -18.77
CA PHE A 80 1.66 -46.72 -17.64
C PHE A 80 0.48 -45.99 -16.97
N ALA A 81 0.25 -46.26 -15.68
CA ALA A 81 -0.71 -45.52 -14.85
C ALA A 81 0.03 -44.97 -13.63
N ALA A 82 -0.18 -43.68 -13.31
CA ALA A 82 0.34 -43.05 -12.12
C ALA A 82 -0.77 -43.00 -11.06
N ALA A 83 -0.52 -43.59 -9.89
CA ALA A 83 -1.52 -43.71 -8.82
C ALA A 83 -1.38 -42.57 -7.79
N THR A 84 -2.51 -41.98 -7.41
CA THR A 84 -2.64 -41.09 -6.25
C THR A 84 -2.51 -41.88 -4.94
N ALA A 85 -1.78 -41.33 -3.96
CA ALA A 85 -1.52 -41.99 -2.68
C ALA A 85 -2.79 -42.10 -1.80
N ALA A 86 -3.02 -43.28 -1.23
CA ALA A 86 -4.07 -43.51 -0.24
C ALA A 86 -3.61 -43.11 1.17
N LYS A 87 -4.53 -42.63 2.02
CA LYS A 87 -4.23 -42.37 3.44
C LYS A 87 -4.07 -43.69 4.21
N THR A 88 -2.98 -43.81 4.94
CA THR A 88 -2.63 -44.97 5.77
C THR A 88 -2.59 -44.63 7.25
N ILE A 89 -2.62 -45.67 8.08
CA ILE A 89 -2.30 -45.63 9.50
C ILE A 89 -1.28 -46.74 9.85
N PRO A 90 -0.45 -46.56 10.89
CA PRO A 90 0.48 -47.61 11.31
C PRO A 90 -0.23 -48.78 11.99
N TYR A 91 0.29 -49.99 11.77
CA TYR A 91 -0.16 -51.25 12.37
C TYR A 91 1.05 -52.07 12.80
N VAL A 92 1.12 -52.41 14.09
CA VAL A 92 2.20 -53.23 14.66
C VAL A 92 1.85 -54.71 14.57
N LEU A 93 2.68 -55.47 13.86
CA LEU A 93 2.52 -56.91 13.65
C LEU A 93 2.52 -57.67 14.98
N GLN A 94 1.51 -58.50 15.21
CA GLN A 94 1.40 -59.33 16.42
C GLN A 94 2.15 -60.66 16.26
N PRO A 95 2.46 -61.39 17.35
CA PRO A 95 3.15 -62.70 17.33
C PRO A 95 2.58 -63.79 16.41
N SER A 96 1.33 -63.63 15.96
CA SER A 96 0.63 -64.55 15.03
C SER A 96 0.32 -63.94 13.67
N ASP A 97 0.70 -62.69 13.40
CA ASP A 97 0.39 -62.01 12.14
C ASP A 97 1.43 -62.35 11.06
N THR A 98 0.95 -62.77 9.89
CA THR A 98 1.75 -62.81 8.66
C THR A 98 1.32 -61.72 7.70
N LEU A 99 2.23 -61.28 6.81
CA LEU A 99 1.95 -60.29 5.76
C LEU A 99 0.71 -60.64 4.92
N ALA A 100 0.49 -61.93 4.64
CA ALA A 100 -0.68 -62.40 3.91
C ALA A 100 -1.98 -62.16 4.69
N GLN A 101 -2.01 -62.50 5.98
CA GLN A 101 -3.17 -62.29 6.85
C GLN A 101 -3.47 -60.81 7.07
N VAL A 102 -2.44 -59.95 7.24
CA VAL A 102 -2.66 -58.51 7.38
C VAL A 102 -3.16 -57.89 6.07
N ALA A 103 -2.61 -58.31 4.92
CA ALA A 103 -3.11 -57.87 3.63
C ALA A 103 -4.58 -58.26 3.43
N GLU A 104 -4.93 -59.53 3.67
CA GLU A 104 -6.30 -60.05 3.53
C GLU A 104 -7.29 -59.36 4.49
N LYS A 105 -6.90 -59.14 5.75
CA LYS A 105 -7.65 -58.40 6.78
C LYS A 105 -8.00 -56.97 6.36
N HIS A 106 -7.17 -56.35 5.53
CA HIS A 106 -7.39 -55.01 4.97
C HIS A 106 -7.84 -55.02 3.50
N HIS A 107 -8.24 -56.19 2.96
CA HIS A 107 -8.69 -56.40 1.58
C HIS A 107 -7.67 -56.01 0.49
N LEU A 108 -6.38 -56.23 0.79
CA LEU A 108 -5.25 -56.05 -0.12
C LEU A 108 -4.58 -57.40 -0.43
N THR A 109 -3.83 -57.45 -1.53
CA THR A 109 -2.79 -58.47 -1.74
C THR A 109 -1.48 -58.05 -1.05
N VAL A 110 -0.59 -59.02 -0.73
CA VAL A 110 0.73 -58.72 -0.15
C VAL A 110 1.54 -57.77 -1.03
N ALA A 111 1.44 -57.88 -2.36
CA ALA A 111 2.08 -56.97 -3.29
C ALA A 111 1.53 -55.54 -3.22
N GLN A 112 0.22 -55.37 -3.02
CA GLN A 112 -0.39 -54.05 -2.79
C GLN A 112 -0.01 -53.49 -1.42
N LEU A 113 0.02 -54.31 -0.37
CA LEU A 113 0.48 -53.91 0.96
C LEU A 113 1.96 -53.49 0.96
N LYS A 114 2.81 -54.19 0.20
CA LYS A 114 4.21 -53.80 -0.05
C LYS A 114 4.32 -52.48 -0.80
N THR A 115 3.49 -52.27 -1.82
CA THR A 115 3.44 -51.01 -2.58
C THR A 115 2.96 -49.85 -1.69
N LEU A 116 2.04 -50.12 -0.76
CA LEU A 116 1.58 -49.16 0.24
C LEU A 116 2.69 -48.78 1.23
N ASN A 117 3.55 -49.74 1.59
CA ASN A 117 4.68 -49.60 2.51
C ASN A 117 6.01 -49.20 1.83
N GLN A 118 6.01 -48.88 0.54
CA GLN A 118 7.25 -48.67 -0.24
C GLN A 118 8.15 -47.52 0.24
N TYR A 119 7.65 -46.66 1.13
CA TYR A 119 8.37 -45.54 1.73
C TYR A 119 8.77 -45.77 3.21
N ARG A 120 8.42 -46.92 3.81
CA ARG A 120 8.92 -47.34 5.13
C ARG A 120 10.21 -48.15 5.00
N THR A 121 11.10 -47.96 5.97
CA THR A 121 12.39 -48.67 6.03
C THR A 121 12.31 -49.78 7.08
N PHE A 122 12.54 -51.02 6.67
CA PHE A 122 12.49 -52.20 7.52
C PHE A 122 13.89 -52.78 7.71
N ALA A 123 14.29 -53.08 8.95
CA ALA A 123 15.67 -53.47 9.28
C ALA A 123 16.20 -54.69 8.49
N HIS A 124 15.31 -55.59 8.08
CA HIS A 124 15.65 -56.78 7.28
C HIS A 124 14.92 -56.83 5.92
N GLY A 125 14.11 -55.82 5.61
CA GLY A 125 13.28 -55.75 4.40
C GLY A 125 11.81 -56.15 4.63
N PHE A 126 10.91 -55.67 3.77
CA PHE A 126 9.45 -55.82 3.95
C PHE A 126 8.98 -57.27 3.99
N GLU A 127 9.62 -58.20 3.27
CA GLU A 127 9.21 -59.62 3.22
C GLU A 127 9.59 -60.42 4.49
N SER A 128 10.39 -59.84 5.38
CA SER A 128 10.90 -60.48 6.59
C SER A 128 10.58 -59.66 7.85
N VAL A 129 9.50 -58.88 7.81
CA VAL A 129 8.93 -58.25 9.01
C VAL A 129 8.37 -59.31 9.94
N SER A 130 8.47 -59.03 11.23
CA SER A 130 8.22 -59.96 12.33
C SER A 130 7.36 -59.29 13.41
N ALA A 131 7.02 -60.05 14.44
CA ALA A 131 6.19 -59.55 15.53
C ALA A 131 6.87 -58.39 16.28
N GLY A 132 6.20 -57.23 16.31
CA GLY A 132 6.73 -55.96 16.81
C GLY A 132 7.10 -54.95 15.72
N ASP A 133 7.23 -55.36 14.46
CA ASP A 133 7.50 -54.44 13.35
C ASP A 133 6.23 -53.67 12.91
N GLU A 134 6.38 -52.40 12.54
CA GLU A 134 5.27 -51.49 12.22
C GLU A 134 5.12 -51.25 10.70
N ILE A 135 3.99 -51.67 10.15
CA ILE A 135 3.61 -51.54 8.74
C ILE A 135 2.39 -50.62 8.56
N ASP A 136 2.34 -49.83 7.50
CA ASP A 136 1.21 -48.99 7.15
C ASP A 136 0.07 -49.79 6.49
N VAL A 137 -1.16 -49.58 6.95
CA VAL A 137 -2.39 -50.19 6.42
C VAL A 137 -3.46 -49.14 6.08
N PRO A 138 -4.43 -49.41 5.19
CA PRO A 138 -5.50 -48.46 4.88
C PRO A 138 -6.48 -48.29 6.04
N VAL A 139 -6.97 -47.05 6.22
CA VAL A 139 -8.03 -46.73 7.20
C VAL A 139 -9.36 -47.35 6.76
N GLN A 140 -9.90 -48.27 7.55
CA GLN A 140 -11.27 -48.78 7.37
C GLN A 140 -12.26 -48.02 8.26
N SER A 141 -13.42 -47.64 7.71
CA SER A 141 -14.51 -47.00 8.43
C SER A 141 -15.74 -47.92 8.45
N LYS A 142 -16.32 -48.16 9.64
CA LYS A 142 -17.53 -48.96 9.84
C LYS A 142 -18.70 -48.03 10.18
N SER A 143 -19.85 -48.23 9.55
CA SER A 143 -20.98 -47.30 9.63
C SER A 143 -21.89 -47.53 10.84
N SER A 144 -22.29 -46.45 11.51
CA SER A 144 -23.54 -46.35 12.29
C SER A 144 -24.04 -44.90 12.32
N VAL A 145 -25.37 -44.72 12.43
CA VAL A 145 -26.13 -43.53 12.01
C VAL A 145 -26.60 -42.70 13.20
N THR A 146 -26.49 -41.36 13.11
CA THR A 146 -27.58 -40.38 13.35
C THR A 146 -27.21 -38.95 12.89
N ASP A 147 -28.22 -38.24 12.39
CA ASP A 147 -28.37 -36.79 12.12
C ASP A 147 -27.41 -36.01 11.19
N ALA A 148 -27.89 -35.89 9.94
CA ALA A 148 -28.12 -34.66 9.17
C ALA A 148 -26.98 -33.66 8.87
N GLY A 149 -26.53 -33.64 7.60
CA GLY A 149 -25.68 -32.54 7.09
C GLY A 149 -25.04 -32.70 5.69
N SER A 150 -25.60 -33.48 4.76
CA SER A 150 -25.06 -33.66 3.38
C SER A 150 -25.71 -32.67 2.40
N ASP A 151 -25.00 -31.79 1.70
CA ASP A 151 -23.97 -31.97 0.65
C ASP A 151 -24.57 -32.20 -0.76
N GLY A 152 -25.05 -31.09 -1.36
CA GLY A 152 -25.74 -31.06 -2.66
C GLY A 152 -24.85 -31.23 -3.89
N SER A 153 -23.57 -31.57 -3.71
CA SER A 153 -22.57 -31.66 -4.79
C SER A 153 -22.84 -32.82 -5.76
N ALA A 154 -23.40 -33.93 -5.28
CA ALA A 154 -23.61 -35.14 -6.07
C ALA A 154 -24.89 -35.11 -6.93
N GLU A 155 -25.95 -34.44 -6.48
CA GLU A 155 -27.25 -34.49 -7.14
C GLU A 155 -27.34 -33.57 -8.36
N LEU A 156 -26.62 -32.43 -8.32
CA LEU A 156 -26.46 -31.55 -9.49
C LEU A 156 -25.73 -32.28 -10.63
N ALA A 157 -24.71 -33.09 -10.33
CA ALA A 157 -24.04 -33.93 -11.31
C ALA A 157 -24.99 -34.99 -11.91
N GLN A 158 -25.87 -35.59 -11.09
CA GLN A 158 -26.88 -36.55 -11.55
C GLN A 158 -27.94 -35.91 -12.45
N ARG A 159 -28.40 -34.68 -12.14
CA ARG A 159 -29.38 -33.96 -12.99
C ARG A 159 -28.74 -33.37 -14.25
N ALA A 160 -27.47 -32.96 -14.19
CA ALA A 160 -26.68 -32.61 -15.38
C ALA A 160 -26.45 -33.84 -16.30
N GLN A 161 -26.24 -35.04 -15.73
CA GLN A 161 -26.23 -36.30 -16.49
C GLN A 161 -27.60 -36.63 -17.10
N GLN A 162 -28.71 -36.34 -16.42
CA GLN A 162 -30.06 -36.51 -17.00
C GLN A 162 -30.34 -35.53 -18.15
N ALA A 163 -29.91 -34.27 -18.03
CA ALA A 163 -29.96 -33.30 -19.14
C ALA A 163 -29.02 -33.71 -20.29
N GLY A 164 -27.83 -34.24 -19.98
CA GLY A 164 -26.91 -34.83 -20.96
C GLY A 164 -27.52 -36.03 -21.70
N ASN A 165 -28.20 -36.93 -20.98
CA ASN A 165 -28.94 -38.06 -21.57
C ASN A 165 -30.13 -37.61 -22.44
N PHE A 166 -30.76 -36.48 -22.12
CA PHE A 166 -31.80 -35.89 -22.98
C PHE A 166 -31.20 -35.33 -24.28
N LEU A 167 -30.06 -34.63 -24.19
CA LEU A 167 -29.35 -34.05 -25.34
C LEU A 167 -28.60 -35.08 -26.22
N GLN A 168 -28.23 -36.25 -25.67
CA GLN A 168 -27.60 -37.35 -26.42
C GLN A 168 -28.57 -38.10 -27.36
N ASN A 169 -29.89 -38.00 -27.14
CA ASN A 169 -30.90 -38.81 -27.83
C ASN A 169 -31.58 -38.11 -29.04
N ASN A 170 -30.98 -37.04 -29.59
CA ASN A 170 -31.51 -36.27 -30.74
C ASN A 170 -33.01 -35.93 -30.63
N PRO A 171 -33.41 -34.97 -29.75
CA PRO A 171 -34.78 -34.51 -29.68
C PRO A 171 -35.24 -33.95 -31.04
N SER A 172 -36.32 -34.50 -31.59
CA SER A 172 -36.97 -33.96 -32.78
C SER A 172 -37.70 -32.66 -32.45
N ALA A 173 -38.19 -31.96 -33.48
CA ALA A 173 -38.95 -30.71 -33.30
C ALA A 173 -40.19 -30.85 -32.40
N ASP A 174 -40.72 -32.07 -32.24
CA ASP A 174 -41.85 -32.36 -31.33
C ASP A 174 -41.42 -32.42 -29.85
N SER A 175 -40.21 -32.89 -29.54
CA SER A 175 -39.71 -32.97 -28.15
C SER A 175 -39.51 -31.59 -27.52
N ALA A 176 -39.15 -30.59 -28.32
CA ALA A 176 -39.05 -29.19 -27.89
C ALA A 176 -40.42 -28.58 -27.57
N LYS A 177 -41.49 -29.01 -28.27
CA LYS A 177 -42.88 -28.59 -28.05
C LYS A 177 -43.42 -29.08 -26.70
N ASP A 178 -43.08 -30.31 -26.31
CA ASP A 178 -43.51 -30.88 -25.02
C ASP A 178 -42.73 -30.29 -23.84
N LEU A 179 -41.44 -29.98 -24.01
CA LEU A 179 -40.67 -29.22 -23.01
C LEU A 179 -41.25 -27.81 -22.80
N ALA A 180 -41.61 -27.12 -23.88
CA ALA A 180 -42.25 -25.81 -23.83
C ALA A 180 -43.64 -25.83 -23.16
N ARG A 181 -44.41 -26.92 -23.30
CA ARG A 181 -45.70 -27.10 -22.61
C ARG A 181 -45.54 -27.53 -21.15
N GLY A 182 -44.58 -28.39 -20.85
CA GLY A 182 -44.36 -28.94 -19.51
C GLY A 182 -43.76 -27.96 -18.51
N GLN A 183 -42.78 -27.15 -18.93
CA GLN A 183 -42.08 -26.24 -18.00
C GLN A 183 -42.71 -24.85 -17.87
N ALA A 184 -43.33 -24.31 -18.93
CA ALA A 184 -43.90 -22.96 -18.90
C ALA A 184 -45.11 -22.78 -17.96
N LEU A 185 -45.80 -23.88 -17.59
CA LEU A 185 -46.94 -23.87 -16.67
C LEU A 185 -46.73 -24.69 -15.38
N GLY A 186 -45.74 -25.59 -15.35
CA GLY A 186 -45.42 -26.40 -14.16
C GLY A 186 -44.63 -25.67 -13.06
N ALA A 187 -43.88 -24.62 -13.42
CA ALA A 187 -42.99 -23.91 -12.50
C ALA A 187 -43.69 -23.11 -11.37
N ALA A 188 -45.02 -23.00 -11.40
CA ALA A 188 -45.78 -22.16 -10.47
C ALA A 188 -46.15 -22.86 -9.15
N ASN A 189 -46.22 -24.20 -9.08
CA ASN A 189 -46.72 -24.86 -7.85
C ASN A 189 -46.34 -26.35 -7.69
N SER A 190 -45.14 -26.65 -7.17
CA SER A 190 -44.90 -27.79 -6.26
C SER A 190 -43.44 -27.89 -5.78
N LYS A 191 -43.26 -27.96 -4.45
CA LYS A 191 -42.21 -28.66 -3.66
C LYS A 191 -40.74 -28.79 -4.12
N ALA A 192 -40.27 -28.09 -5.15
CA ALA A 192 -38.86 -28.09 -5.60
C ALA A 192 -38.09 -26.80 -5.20
N ASN A 193 -38.74 -25.83 -4.57
CA ASN A 193 -38.19 -24.51 -4.31
C ASN A 193 -37.26 -24.39 -3.08
N GLN A 194 -37.10 -25.42 -2.25
CA GLN A 194 -36.28 -25.32 -1.03
C GLN A 194 -34.80 -25.73 -1.21
N GLU A 195 -34.49 -26.65 -2.12
CA GLU A 195 -33.11 -27.13 -2.35
C GLU A 195 -32.38 -26.40 -3.49
N VAL A 196 -33.10 -25.96 -4.53
CA VAL A 196 -32.51 -25.15 -5.62
C VAL A 196 -32.23 -23.72 -5.16
N ALA A 197 -33.08 -23.15 -4.30
CA ALA A 197 -32.91 -21.78 -3.80
C ALA A 197 -31.76 -21.64 -2.79
N SER A 198 -31.43 -22.70 -2.04
CA SER A 198 -30.33 -22.69 -1.07
C SER A 198 -28.96 -22.74 -1.74
N TRP A 199 -28.80 -23.54 -2.80
CA TRP A 199 -27.55 -23.60 -3.59
C TRP A 199 -27.24 -22.28 -4.31
N LEU A 200 -28.25 -21.66 -4.93
CA LEU A 200 -28.06 -20.44 -5.72
C LEU A 200 -28.07 -19.15 -4.87
N ASN A 201 -28.43 -19.23 -3.58
CA ASN A 201 -28.54 -18.11 -2.64
C ASN A 201 -29.26 -16.86 -3.22
N GLY A 202 -30.20 -17.08 -4.15
CA GLY A 202 -30.94 -16.03 -4.85
C GLY A 202 -30.11 -15.09 -5.74
N LYS A 203 -28.97 -15.52 -6.32
CA LYS A 203 -28.12 -14.66 -7.17
C LYS A 203 -27.68 -15.32 -8.48
N GLY A 204 -27.50 -14.51 -9.52
CA GLY A 204 -27.10 -14.95 -10.87
C GLY A 204 -28.23 -14.86 -11.91
N LYS A 205 -27.99 -15.43 -13.10
CA LYS A 205 -28.91 -15.36 -14.24
C LYS A 205 -28.86 -16.64 -15.07
N ALA A 206 -30.02 -17.07 -15.59
CA ALA A 206 -30.15 -18.15 -16.56
C ALA A 206 -30.79 -17.60 -17.85
N ARG A 207 -30.36 -18.11 -19.01
CA ARG A 207 -30.93 -17.75 -20.31
C ARG A 207 -31.19 -18.98 -21.16
N VAL A 208 -32.40 -19.09 -21.70
CA VAL A 208 -32.69 -19.98 -22.85
C VAL A 208 -32.72 -19.12 -24.10
N LYS A 209 -32.00 -19.53 -25.15
CA LYS A 209 -31.92 -18.84 -26.44
C LYS A 209 -32.28 -19.81 -27.56
N LEU A 210 -33.16 -19.37 -28.45
CA LEU A 210 -33.63 -20.13 -29.61
C LEU A 210 -33.52 -19.24 -30.85
N ASP A 211 -32.69 -19.62 -31.83
CA ASP A 211 -32.54 -18.88 -33.08
C ASP A 211 -33.03 -19.72 -34.27
N ALA A 212 -33.88 -19.13 -35.10
CA ALA A 212 -34.35 -19.69 -36.36
C ALA A 212 -33.83 -18.89 -37.57
N ASP A 213 -33.79 -19.53 -38.73
CA ASP A 213 -33.51 -18.85 -40.02
C ASP A 213 -34.77 -18.23 -40.66
N ARG A 214 -34.64 -17.77 -41.91
CA ARG A 214 -35.73 -17.16 -42.68
C ARG A 214 -36.86 -18.13 -43.04
N ASP A 215 -36.60 -19.43 -43.01
CA ASP A 215 -37.57 -20.49 -43.26
C ASP A 215 -38.20 -20.99 -41.95
N PHE A 216 -37.92 -20.31 -40.82
CA PHE A 216 -38.30 -20.67 -39.46
C PHE A 216 -37.81 -22.06 -39.01
N SER A 217 -36.73 -22.56 -39.64
CA SER A 217 -36.02 -23.76 -39.18
C SER A 217 -35.21 -23.40 -37.94
N LEU A 218 -35.33 -24.18 -36.86
CA LEU A 218 -34.52 -23.99 -35.65
C LEU A 218 -33.06 -24.35 -35.95
N LYS A 219 -32.14 -23.44 -35.62
CA LYS A 219 -30.71 -23.56 -35.98
C LYS A 219 -29.77 -23.43 -34.80
N ASN A 220 -30.19 -22.74 -33.75
CA ASN A 220 -29.53 -22.76 -32.44
C ASN A 220 -30.57 -22.98 -31.34
N SER A 221 -30.26 -23.87 -30.40
CA SER A 221 -30.90 -23.94 -29.09
C SER A 221 -29.83 -23.98 -28.01
N GLU A 222 -29.90 -23.06 -27.06
CA GLU A 222 -28.82 -22.74 -26.15
C GLU A 222 -29.37 -22.45 -24.74
N LEU A 223 -28.69 -22.99 -23.72
CA LEU A 223 -28.94 -22.71 -22.30
C LEU A 223 -27.65 -22.16 -21.69
N ASP A 224 -27.65 -20.90 -21.25
CA ASP A 224 -26.59 -20.28 -20.46
C ASP A 224 -26.98 -20.18 -18.98
N VAL A 225 -25.99 -20.35 -18.10
CA VAL A 225 -26.10 -20.05 -16.67
C VAL A 225 -24.87 -19.26 -16.22
N LEU A 226 -25.07 -18.12 -15.56
CA LEU A 226 -24.04 -17.29 -14.94
C LEU A 226 -24.29 -17.22 -13.43
N TYR A 227 -23.25 -17.52 -12.66
CA TYR A 227 -23.30 -17.54 -11.21
C TYR A 227 -22.14 -16.74 -10.58
N PRO A 228 -22.43 -15.77 -9.68
CA PRO A 228 -21.38 -15.04 -8.95
C PRO A 228 -20.75 -15.94 -7.89
N LEU A 229 -19.46 -16.23 -8.04
CA LEU A 229 -18.66 -16.98 -7.05
C LEU A 229 -18.32 -16.11 -5.83
N TRP A 230 -18.10 -14.82 -6.06
CA TRP A 230 -17.85 -13.81 -5.02
C TRP A 230 -18.18 -12.42 -5.56
N GLU A 231 -18.72 -11.53 -4.72
CA GLU A 231 -18.97 -10.14 -5.11
C GLU A 231 -19.08 -9.19 -3.91
N ASN A 232 -18.84 -7.90 -4.20
CA ASN A 232 -19.20 -6.75 -3.37
C ASN A 232 -19.64 -5.58 -4.27
N ASN A 233 -19.86 -4.39 -3.72
CA ASN A 233 -20.33 -3.23 -4.49
C ASN A 233 -19.44 -2.89 -5.70
N ALA A 234 -18.12 -3.00 -5.57
CA ALA A 234 -17.16 -2.64 -6.62
C ALA A 234 -16.70 -3.83 -7.47
N HIS A 235 -16.77 -5.07 -6.99
CA HIS A 235 -16.14 -6.21 -7.66
C HIS A 235 -17.06 -7.43 -7.76
N GLN A 236 -16.86 -8.25 -8.79
CA GLN A 236 -17.49 -9.56 -8.96
C GLN A 236 -16.51 -10.54 -9.60
N ILE A 237 -16.49 -11.77 -9.10
CA ILE A 237 -15.92 -12.95 -9.76
C ILE A 237 -17.09 -13.89 -10.06
N PHE A 238 -17.21 -14.36 -11.30
CA PHE A 238 -18.31 -15.23 -11.73
C PHE A 238 -17.81 -16.41 -12.56
N THR A 239 -18.61 -17.48 -12.55
CA THR A 239 -18.51 -18.59 -13.51
C THR A 239 -19.69 -18.52 -14.48
N GLN A 240 -19.45 -18.86 -15.74
CA GLN A 240 -20.50 -18.99 -16.76
C GLN A 240 -20.33 -20.33 -17.48
N GLY A 241 -21.42 -21.08 -17.60
CA GLY A 241 -21.48 -22.30 -18.40
C GLY A 241 -22.61 -22.23 -19.40
N SER A 242 -22.45 -22.86 -20.56
CA SER A 242 -23.55 -23.08 -21.50
C SER A 242 -23.46 -24.42 -22.21
N VAL A 243 -24.63 -24.91 -22.62
CA VAL A 243 -24.79 -26.07 -23.51
C VAL A 243 -25.68 -25.65 -24.68
N HIS A 244 -25.27 -25.99 -25.90
CA HIS A 244 -26.00 -25.58 -27.09
C HIS A 244 -25.92 -26.60 -28.23
N HIS A 245 -26.96 -26.62 -29.05
CA HIS A 245 -27.04 -27.38 -30.29
C HIS A 245 -27.08 -26.41 -31.48
N THR A 246 -26.11 -26.49 -32.38
CA THR A 246 -26.04 -25.63 -33.59
C THR A 246 -25.42 -26.41 -34.74
N ASP A 247 -25.94 -26.24 -35.96
CA ASP A 247 -25.46 -26.92 -37.17
C ASP A 247 -25.29 -28.45 -37.01
N SER A 248 -26.25 -29.09 -36.35
CA SER A 248 -26.23 -30.52 -36.00
C SER A 248 -25.08 -30.96 -35.08
N ARG A 249 -24.49 -30.03 -34.30
CA ARG A 249 -23.40 -30.28 -33.35
C ARG A 249 -23.79 -29.91 -31.93
N ASN A 250 -23.52 -30.82 -30.99
CA ASN A 250 -23.65 -30.58 -29.55
C ASN A 250 -22.35 -29.97 -29.02
N GLN A 251 -22.45 -28.78 -28.46
CA GLN A 251 -21.33 -27.98 -27.98
C GLN A 251 -21.56 -27.52 -26.53
N SER A 252 -20.48 -27.29 -25.80
CA SER A 252 -20.53 -26.74 -24.44
C SER A 252 -19.39 -25.76 -24.18
N ASN A 253 -19.65 -24.78 -23.33
CA ASN A 253 -18.70 -23.74 -22.95
C ASN A 253 -18.63 -23.65 -21.42
N LEU A 254 -17.42 -23.46 -20.87
CA LEU A 254 -17.20 -23.18 -19.45
C LEU A 254 -16.19 -22.05 -19.33
N GLY A 255 -16.52 -21.00 -18.56
CA GLY A 255 -15.67 -19.84 -18.41
C GLY A 255 -15.70 -19.22 -17.02
N LEU A 256 -14.65 -18.46 -16.73
CA LEU A 256 -14.45 -17.70 -15.51
C LEU A 256 -14.24 -16.23 -15.88
N GLY A 257 -14.83 -15.31 -15.14
CA GLY A 257 -14.70 -13.88 -15.38
C GLY A 257 -14.64 -13.04 -14.11
N TYR A 258 -14.11 -11.83 -14.28
CA TYR A 258 -14.01 -10.79 -13.27
C TYR A 258 -14.56 -9.47 -13.82
N ARG A 259 -15.27 -8.72 -12.97
CA ARG A 259 -15.86 -7.41 -13.29
C ARG A 259 -15.59 -6.42 -12.16
N TYR A 260 -15.19 -5.21 -12.52
CA TYR A 260 -14.99 -4.06 -11.64
C TYR A 260 -15.94 -2.93 -12.03
N PHE A 261 -16.66 -2.39 -11.04
CA PHE A 261 -17.71 -1.38 -11.17
C PHE A 261 -17.28 -0.10 -10.46
N GLU A 262 -17.31 1.03 -11.17
CA GLU A 262 -16.92 2.33 -10.65
C GLU A 262 -17.91 3.41 -11.14
N GLY A 263 -18.77 3.87 -10.24
CA GLY A 263 -19.78 4.90 -10.50
C GLY A 263 -20.72 4.60 -11.67
N THR A 264 -20.33 4.99 -12.88
CA THR A 264 -21.13 4.94 -14.12
C THR A 264 -20.63 3.93 -15.16
N TYR A 265 -19.56 3.16 -14.87
CA TYR A 265 -19.02 2.18 -15.81
C TYR A 265 -18.54 0.88 -15.12
N MET A 266 -18.43 -0.17 -15.92
CA MET A 266 -17.86 -1.46 -15.53
C MET A 266 -16.79 -1.89 -16.54
N LEU A 267 -15.69 -2.45 -16.03
CA LEU A 267 -14.61 -3.09 -16.80
C LEU A 267 -14.53 -4.56 -16.42
N GLY A 268 -14.47 -5.46 -17.42
CA GLY A 268 -14.44 -6.90 -17.19
C GLY A 268 -13.40 -7.63 -18.04
N ALA A 269 -12.99 -8.80 -17.58
CA ALA A 269 -12.12 -9.73 -18.29
C ALA A 269 -12.58 -11.17 -18.03
N ASN A 270 -12.50 -12.02 -19.04
CA ASN A 270 -13.00 -13.40 -18.96
C ASN A 270 -12.18 -14.38 -19.84
N THR A 271 -12.26 -15.66 -19.50
CA THR A 271 -11.65 -16.77 -20.23
C THR A 271 -12.64 -17.93 -20.33
N PHE A 272 -12.66 -18.62 -21.47
CA PHE A 272 -13.58 -19.70 -21.77
C PHE A 272 -12.88 -20.89 -22.43
N PHE A 273 -13.23 -22.10 -22.01
CA PHE A 273 -12.95 -23.33 -22.73
C PHE A 273 -14.23 -23.77 -23.46
N ASP A 274 -14.12 -23.94 -24.78
CA ASP A 274 -15.21 -24.42 -25.63
C ASP A 274 -14.89 -25.84 -26.12
N HIS A 275 -15.89 -26.72 -26.13
CA HIS A 275 -15.77 -28.09 -26.64
C HIS A 275 -16.95 -28.45 -27.55
N ASP A 276 -16.64 -28.99 -28.73
CA ASP A 276 -17.58 -29.59 -29.68
C ASP A 276 -17.53 -31.11 -29.50
N TRP A 277 -18.57 -31.67 -28.88
CA TRP A 277 -18.66 -33.11 -28.58
C TRP A 277 -18.91 -33.94 -29.84
N SER A 278 -19.63 -33.38 -30.81
CA SER A 278 -19.97 -34.05 -32.06
C SER A 278 -18.75 -34.23 -32.98
N ARG A 279 -17.80 -33.29 -32.96
CA ARG A 279 -16.56 -33.32 -33.76
C ARG A 279 -15.28 -33.53 -32.95
N SER A 280 -15.40 -33.59 -31.62
CA SER A 280 -14.27 -33.70 -30.68
C SER A 280 -13.22 -32.60 -30.85
N HIS A 281 -13.66 -31.35 -31.04
CA HIS A 281 -12.78 -30.18 -31.19
C HIS A 281 -12.82 -29.27 -29.96
N SER A 282 -11.76 -28.49 -29.73
CA SER A 282 -11.66 -27.64 -28.54
C SER A 282 -10.98 -26.32 -28.85
N ARG A 283 -11.39 -25.27 -28.14
CA ARG A 283 -10.98 -23.88 -28.38
C ARG A 283 -10.85 -23.14 -27.05
N LEU A 284 -9.87 -22.25 -26.96
CA LEU A 284 -9.73 -21.28 -25.88
C LEU A 284 -10.29 -19.93 -26.37
N GLY A 285 -11.10 -19.28 -25.55
CA GLY A 285 -11.57 -17.92 -25.73
C GLY A 285 -11.03 -17.00 -24.65
N LEU A 286 -10.61 -15.79 -25.02
CA LEU A 286 -10.25 -14.71 -24.10
C LEU A 286 -11.10 -13.48 -24.43
N GLY A 287 -11.65 -12.80 -23.43
CA GLY A 287 -12.56 -11.68 -23.63
C GLY A 287 -12.32 -10.52 -22.68
N ALA A 288 -12.59 -9.30 -23.16
CA ALA A 288 -12.62 -8.06 -22.38
C ALA A 288 -13.99 -7.39 -22.54
N GLU A 289 -14.48 -6.76 -21.47
CA GLU A 289 -15.80 -6.13 -21.40
C GLU A 289 -15.70 -4.66 -20.94
N TYR A 290 -16.52 -3.79 -21.52
CA TYR A 290 -16.78 -2.45 -21.03
C TYR A 290 -18.28 -2.18 -21.08
N GLN A 291 -18.88 -1.75 -19.97
CA GLN A 291 -20.32 -1.50 -19.89
C GLN A 291 -20.63 -0.18 -19.18
N ARG A 292 -21.78 0.40 -19.50
CA ARG A 292 -22.44 1.52 -18.81
C ARG A 292 -23.94 1.22 -18.73
N ASP A 293 -24.70 2.12 -18.10
CA ASP A 293 -26.15 2.13 -18.28
C ASP A 293 -26.49 2.16 -19.78
N PHE A 294 -27.38 1.26 -20.21
CA PHE A 294 -27.85 1.11 -21.59
C PHE A 294 -26.79 0.76 -22.66
N LEU A 295 -25.52 0.47 -22.32
CA LEU A 295 -24.47 0.17 -23.29
C LEU A 295 -23.54 -0.96 -22.82
N LYS A 296 -23.27 -1.92 -23.71
CA LYS A 296 -22.27 -2.99 -23.51
C LYS A 296 -21.38 -3.10 -24.73
N VAL A 297 -20.08 -3.24 -24.51
CA VAL A 297 -19.04 -3.47 -25.52
C VAL A 297 -18.19 -4.65 -25.06
N ALA A 298 -17.88 -5.58 -25.96
CA ALA A 298 -16.98 -6.69 -25.71
C ALA A 298 -16.02 -6.91 -26.88
N ALA A 299 -14.81 -7.40 -26.58
CA ALA A 299 -13.83 -7.83 -27.57
C ALA A 299 -13.32 -9.22 -27.20
N ASN A 300 -13.34 -10.15 -28.14
CA ASN A 300 -13.02 -11.56 -27.91
C ASN A 300 -11.96 -12.08 -28.89
N ALA A 301 -11.08 -12.95 -28.42
CA ALA A 301 -10.11 -13.68 -29.24
C ALA A 301 -10.30 -15.20 -29.10
N TYR A 302 -10.15 -15.93 -30.20
CA TYR A 302 -10.43 -17.36 -30.33
C TYR A 302 -9.22 -18.13 -30.84
N MET A 303 -8.75 -19.09 -30.06
CA MET A 303 -7.54 -19.86 -30.31
C MET A 303 -7.83 -21.37 -30.32
N ARG A 304 -7.49 -22.07 -31.41
CA ARG A 304 -7.65 -23.53 -31.50
C ARG A 304 -6.79 -24.26 -30.46
N LEU A 305 -7.34 -25.32 -29.89
CA LEU A 305 -6.60 -26.27 -29.03
C LEU A 305 -6.43 -27.65 -29.69
N THR A 306 -7.17 -27.95 -30.77
CA THR A 306 -7.07 -29.22 -31.51
C THR A 306 -6.62 -29.00 -32.96
N ASN A 307 -5.92 -30.01 -33.50
CA ASN A 307 -5.42 -30.05 -34.88
C ASN A 307 -6.41 -30.71 -35.85
N TRP A 308 -6.00 -30.80 -37.13
CA TRP A 308 -6.71 -31.49 -38.21
C TRP A 308 -7.16 -32.91 -37.82
N LYS A 309 -8.41 -33.24 -38.15
CA LYS A 309 -9.04 -34.57 -38.01
C LYS A 309 -9.84 -34.87 -39.27
N ASN A 310 -10.15 -36.15 -39.54
CA ASN A 310 -11.06 -36.52 -40.63
C ASN A 310 -12.40 -35.77 -40.49
N SER A 311 -12.87 -35.14 -41.57
CA SER A 311 -14.15 -34.43 -41.57
C SER A 311 -15.31 -35.41 -41.79
N PRO A 312 -16.36 -35.40 -40.94
CA PRO A 312 -17.64 -36.05 -41.22
C PRO A 312 -18.49 -35.32 -42.25
N ASP A 313 -18.12 -34.08 -42.65
CA ASP A 313 -18.94 -33.26 -43.55
C ASP A 313 -18.68 -33.52 -45.04
N PHE A 314 -17.45 -33.93 -45.40
CA PHE A 314 -17.05 -34.08 -46.80
C PHE A 314 -16.12 -35.30 -46.99
N ASP A 315 -16.48 -36.16 -47.94
CA ASP A 315 -15.64 -37.30 -48.33
C ASP A 315 -14.27 -36.83 -48.83
N ASN A 316 -13.22 -37.49 -48.32
CA ASN A 316 -11.83 -37.14 -48.58
C ASN A 316 -11.42 -35.73 -48.11
N TYR A 317 -11.96 -35.24 -46.98
CA TYR A 317 -11.48 -34.02 -46.31
C TYR A 317 -11.08 -34.23 -44.83
N GLU A 318 -10.43 -33.22 -44.27
CA GLU A 318 -10.12 -33.02 -42.86
C GLU A 318 -10.63 -31.64 -42.36
N GLU A 319 -10.92 -31.51 -41.07
CA GLU A 319 -11.41 -30.29 -40.40
C GLU A 319 -10.65 -29.95 -39.09
N ARG A 320 -10.68 -28.67 -38.66
CA ARG A 320 -10.17 -28.17 -37.35
C ARG A 320 -10.80 -26.81 -36.96
N PRO A 321 -10.68 -26.33 -35.70
CA PRO A 321 -11.10 -24.98 -35.33
C PRO A 321 -10.27 -23.89 -36.02
N ALA A 322 -10.95 -22.89 -36.56
CA ALA A 322 -10.31 -21.68 -37.07
C ALA A 322 -9.94 -20.73 -35.91
N ASN A 323 -8.79 -20.08 -36.01
CA ASN A 323 -8.48 -18.95 -35.13
C ASN A 323 -9.21 -17.71 -35.62
N GLY A 324 -9.59 -16.81 -34.72
CA GLY A 324 -10.29 -15.57 -35.06
C GLY A 324 -10.45 -14.62 -33.88
N TRP A 325 -11.16 -13.54 -34.11
CA TRP A 325 -11.53 -12.55 -33.08
C TRP A 325 -12.81 -11.82 -33.47
N ASP A 326 -13.50 -11.24 -32.49
CA ASP A 326 -14.63 -10.36 -32.72
C ASP A 326 -14.69 -9.15 -31.78
N ILE A 327 -15.41 -8.12 -32.21
CA ILE A 327 -15.82 -6.96 -31.40
C ILE A 327 -17.34 -6.86 -31.48
N ARG A 328 -17.98 -6.68 -30.32
CA ARG A 328 -19.43 -6.71 -30.13
C ARG A 328 -19.88 -5.46 -29.39
N THR A 329 -21.03 -4.93 -29.76
CA THR A 329 -21.66 -3.79 -29.09
C THR A 329 -23.17 -3.99 -29.06
N GLU A 330 -23.77 -3.90 -27.88
CA GLU A 330 -25.23 -3.91 -27.69
C GLU A 330 -25.61 -2.65 -26.90
N GLY A 331 -26.59 -1.89 -27.40
CA GLY A 331 -27.06 -0.65 -26.78
C GLY A 331 -28.58 -0.54 -26.80
N TYR A 332 -29.16 0.14 -25.81
CA TYR A 332 -30.60 0.32 -25.64
C TYR A 332 -30.96 1.81 -25.65
N LEU A 333 -32.13 2.17 -26.17
CA LEU A 333 -32.58 3.56 -26.18
C LEU A 333 -33.05 3.97 -24.77
N PRO A 334 -32.45 4.97 -24.09
CA PRO A 334 -32.85 5.32 -22.72
C PRO A 334 -34.31 5.78 -22.60
N ALA A 335 -34.84 6.45 -23.63
CA ALA A 335 -36.25 6.86 -23.71
C ALA A 335 -37.21 5.70 -24.01
N TYR A 336 -36.71 4.59 -24.57
CA TYR A 336 -37.49 3.41 -24.95
C TYR A 336 -36.69 2.14 -24.63
N PRO A 337 -36.52 1.78 -23.33
CA PRO A 337 -35.57 0.76 -22.87
C PRO A 337 -35.89 -0.68 -23.32
N GLY A 338 -37.09 -0.88 -23.89
CA GLY A 338 -37.47 -2.10 -24.58
C GLY A 338 -36.90 -2.24 -26.00
N ILE A 339 -36.29 -1.21 -26.59
CA ILE A 339 -35.71 -1.24 -27.94
C ILE A 339 -34.18 -1.14 -27.85
N GLY A 340 -33.49 -2.09 -28.47
CA GLY A 340 -32.03 -2.12 -28.55
C GLY A 340 -31.49 -2.40 -29.95
N GLY A 341 -30.23 -2.04 -30.15
CA GLY A 341 -29.45 -2.30 -31.36
C GLY A 341 -28.17 -3.06 -31.02
N LYS A 342 -27.69 -3.84 -31.98
CA LYS A 342 -26.51 -4.69 -31.88
C LYS A 342 -25.62 -4.53 -33.11
N LEU A 343 -24.31 -4.46 -32.90
CA LEU A 343 -23.30 -4.45 -33.95
C LEU A 343 -22.19 -5.45 -33.59
N VAL A 344 -21.79 -6.31 -34.54
CA VAL A 344 -20.68 -7.25 -34.38
C VAL A 344 -19.79 -7.18 -35.61
N TYR A 345 -18.48 -7.20 -35.41
CA TYR A 345 -17.47 -7.40 -36.44
C TYR A 345 -16.65 -8.65 -36.06
N GLU A 346 -16.54 -9.64 -36.95
CA GLU A 346 -15.79 -10.88 -36.70
C GLU A 346 -14.88 -11.26 -37.88
N GLN A 347 -13.67 -11.75 -37.59
CA GLN A 347 -12.66 -12.17 -38.57
C GLN A 347 -12.05 -13.51 -38.14
N TYR A 348 -11.95 -14.44 -39.09
CA TYR A 348 -11.30 -15.76 -38.90
C TYR A 348 -10.22 -16.01 -39.95
N TYR A 349 -9.29 -16.92 -39.67
CA TYR A 349 -8.11 -17.20 -40.50
C TYR A 349 -8.01 -18.69 -40.84
N GLY A 350 -7.68 -18.98 -42.10
CA GLY A 350 -7.58 -20.33 -42.66
C GLY A 350 -7.93 -20.37 -44.15
N ASP A 351 -7.55 -21.45 -44.85
CA ASP A 351 -7.71 -21.53 -46.31
C ASP A 351 -9.16 -21.75 -46.77
N ARG A 352 -9.93 -22.50 -45.97
CA ARG A 352 -11.31 -22.88 -46.26
C ARG A 352 -12.14 -22.86 -44.98
N VAL A 353 -12.41 -21.67 -44.46
CA VAL A 353 -13.13 -21.45 -43.19
C VAL A 353 -14.63 -21.33 -43.43
N GLY A 354 -15.44 -22.09 -42.68
CA GLY A 354 -16.91 -22.13 -42.78
C GLY A 354 -17.63 -21.10 -41.90
N LEU A 355 -17.33 -19.81 -42.04
CA LEU A 355 -17.96 -18.75 -41.21
C LEU A 355 -19.48 -18.60 -41.47
N PHE A 356 -19.90 -18.85 -42.71
CA PHE A 356 -21.30 -18.87 -43.17
C PHE A 356 -21.81 -20.30 -43.35
N GLY A 357 -21.35 -21.22 -42.49
CA GLY A 357 -21.63 -22.64 -42.58
C GLY A 357 -20.62 -23.41 -43.45
N LYS A 358 -20.66 -24.73 -43.34
CA LYS A 358 -19.68 -25.64 -43.96
C LYS A 358 -19.68 -25.61 -45.49
N ASP A 359 -20.81 -25.28 -46.12
CA ASP A 359 -20.94 -25.26 -47.59
C ASP A 359 -20.42 -23.95 -48.20
N ASN A 360 -20.21 -22.92 -47.38
CA ASN A 360 -19.74 -21.58 -47.78
C ASN A 360 -18.30 -21.32 -47.28
N GLN A 361 -17.38 -22.23 -47.61
CA GLN A 361 -15.96 -22.12 -47.22
C GLN A 361 -15.26 -20.95 -47.91
N GLN A 362 -14.53 -20.14 -47.14
CA GLN A 362 -13.83 -18.94 -47.63
C GLN A 362 -12.41 -18.83 -47.08
N LYS A 363 -11.53 -18.17 -47.85
CA LYS A 363 -10.18 -17.77 -47.42
C LYS A 363 -10.26 -16.55 -46.50
N ASP A 364 -9.77 -16.70 -45.27
CA ASP A 364 -9.69 -15.67 -44.23
C ASP A 364 -10.96 -14.77 -44.13
N PRO A 365 -12.14 -15.33 -43.83
CA PRO A 365 -13.42 -14.62 -43.93
C PRO A 365 -13.62 -13.57 -42.83
N VAL A 366 -14.37 -12.53 -43.20
CA VAL A 366 -14.86 -11.47 -42.32
C VAL A 366 -16.39 -11.42 -42.41
N ALA A 367 -17.04 -11.07 -41.30
CA ALA A 367 -18.47 -10.75 -41.28
C ALA A 367 -18.77 -9.53 -40.40
N VAL A 368 -19.84 -8.83 -40.77
CA VAL A 368 -20.45 -7.74 -39.98
C VAL A 368 -21.90 -8.12 -39.72
N THR A 369 -22.34 -8.09 -38.46
CA THR A 369 -23.74 -8.33 -38.06
C THR A 369 -24.34 -7.03 -37.54
N ALA A 370 -25.46 -6.61 -38.12
CA ALA A 370 -26.32 -5.57 -37.57
C ALA A 370 -27.62 -6.20 -37.08
N GLY A 371 -28.02 -5.90 -35.84
CA GLY A 371 -29.18 -6.49 -35.21
C GLY A 371 -30.07 -5.47 -34.50
N VAL A 372 -31.37 -5.75 -34.45
CA VAL A 372 -32.36 -5.00 -33.68
C VAL A 372 -33.04 -5.96 -32.71
N ASN A 373 -33.26 -5.52 -31.48
CA ASN A 373 -33.92 -6.32 -30.46
C ASN A 373 -35.05 -5.56 -29.75
N TYR A 374 -36.05 -6.33 -29.31
CA TYR A 374 -37.23 -5.83 -28.61
C TYR A 374 -37.53 -6.68 -27.37
N SER A 375 -37.62 -6.04 -26.21
CA SER A 375 -38.04 -6.64 -24.94
C SER A 375 -39.36 -6.01 -24.46
N PRO A 376 -40.47 -6.75 -24.36
CA PRO A 376 -41.71 -6.26 -23.76
C PRO A 376 -41.62 -6.15 -22.23
N PHE A 377 -40.75 -6.95 -21.59
CA PHE A 377 -40.46 -6.98 -20.16
C PHE A 377 -39.09 -7.69 -19.93
N PRO A 378 -38.42 -7.53 -18.77
CA PRO A 378 -37.06 -8.02 -18.56
C PRO A 378 -36.81 -9.51 -18.86
N LEU A 379 -37.80 -10.39 -18.61
CA LEU A 379 -37.69 -11.83 -18.84
C LEU A 379 -37.60 -12.21 -20.34
N MET A 380 -38.01 -11.36 -21.28
CA MET A 380 -38.13 -11.74 -22.70
C MET A 380 -37.43 -10.76 -23.63
N LYS A 381 -36.69 -11.28 -24.63
CA LYS A 381 -36.12 -10.49 -25.73
C LYS A 381 -36.33 -11.21 -27.06
N PHE A 382 -36.83 -10.48 -28.04
CA PHE A 382 -36.86 -10.88 -29.45
C PHE A 382 -35.68 -10.22 -30.16
N ASN A 383 -34.97 -10.97 -31.01
CA ASN A 383 -33.82 -10.50 -31.76
C ASN A 383 -34.06 -10.70 -33.27
N VAL A 384 -33.63 -9.75 -34.09
CA VAL A 384 -33.50 -9.91 -35.54
C VAL A 384 -32.09 -9.48 -35.91
N ASP A 385 -31.23 -10.45 -36.21
CA ASP A 385 -29.83 -10.24 -36.59
C ASP A 385 -29.66 -10.49 -38.09
N HIS A 386 -28.99 -9.57 -38.79
CA HIS A 386 -28.58 -9.74 -40.18
C HIS A 386 -27.07 -9.61 -40.32
N ARG A 387 -26.43 -10.69 -40.79
CA ARG A 387 -24.99 -10.85 -40.93
C ARG A 387 -24.59 -10.85 -42.41
N MET A 388 -23.60 -10.04 -42.77
CA MET A 388 -23.06 -9.88 -44.13
C MET A 388 -21.57 -10.21 -44.16
N GLY A 389 -21.05 -10.77 -45.26
CA GLY A 389 -19.64 -11.11 -45.40
C GLY A 389 -19.10 -11.04 -46.84
N LYS A 390 -17.88 -11.55 -47.04
CA LYS A 390 -17.22 -11.60 -48.37
C LYS A 390 -18.07 -12.38 -49.38
N SER A 391 -17.93 -12.05 -50.66
CA SER A 391 -18.58 -12.75 -51.79
C SER A 391 -20.10 -12.84 -51.69
N ASN A 392 -20.76 -11.78 -51.22
CA ASN A 392 -22.22 -11.66 -51.07
C ASN A 392 -22.87 -12.66 -50.10
N GLN A 393 -22.07 -13.29 -49.23
CA GLN A 393 -22.58 -14.16 -48.17
C GLN A 393 -23.41 -13.35 -47.17
N ASN A 394 -24.61 -13.83 -46.87
CA ASN A 394 -25.52 -13.19 -45.93
C ASN A 394 -26.38 -14.22 -45.18
N ASP A 395 -26.78 -13.87 -43.96
CA ASP A 395 -27.50 -14.74 -43.03
C ASP A 395 -28.43 -13.89 -42.16
N THR A 396 -29.71 -14.27 -42.03
CA THR A 396 -30.69 -13.56 -41.19
C THR A 396 -31.27 -14.52 -40.17
N ARG A 397 -31.21 -14.13 -38.89
CA ARG A 397 -31.70 -14.93 -37.75
C ARG A 397 -32.79 -14.22 -36.97
N PHE A 398 -33.80 -14.98 -36.59
CA PHE A 398 -34.87 -14.57 -35.69
C PHE A 398 -34.68 -15.30 -34.35
N GLY A 399 -34.35 -14.56 -33.30
CA GLY A 399 -34.01 -15.10 -31.97
C GLY A 399 -35.07 -14.80 -30.91
N ILE A 400 -35.26 -15.73 -29.98
CA ILE A 400 -36.04 -15.54 -28.75
C ILE A 400 -35.14 -15.90 -27.56
N ASP A 401 -34.93 -14.94 -26.66
CA ASP A 401 -34.22 -15.13 -25.40
C ASP A 401 -35.17 -15.03 -24.20
N LEU A 402 -35.18 -16.05 -23.33
CA LEU A 402 -35.84 -16.03 -22.02
C LEU A 402 -34.78 -15.84 -20.94
N ASN A 403 -34.75 -14.67 -20.31
CA ASN A 403 -33.70 -14.17 -19.41
C ASN A 403 -34.17 -14.16 -17.95
N TYR A 404 -34.02 -15.27 -17.23
CA TYR A 404 -34.47 -15.40 -15.85
C TYR A 404 -33.39 -14.97 -14.86
N VAL A 405 -33.65 -13.91 -14.09
CA VAL A 405 -32.78 -13.44 -12.99
C VAL A 405 -33.13 -14.22 -11.72
N LEU A 406 -32.12 -14.84 -11.11
CA LEU A 406 -32.30 -15.63 -9.90
C LEU A 406 -32.58 -14.72 -8.70
N GLY A 407 -33.48 -15.13 -7.80
CA GLY A 407 -33.87 -14.38 -6.60
C GLY A 407 -34.79 -13.17 -6.82
N ALA A 408 -34.89 -12.63 -8.03
CA ALA A 408 -35.80 -11.53 -8.35
C ALA A 408 -37.26 -12.02 -8.48
N PRO A 409 -38.27 -11.34 -7.89
CA PRO A 409 -39.67 -11.71 -8.03
C PRO A 409 -40.12 -11.80 -9.49
N LEU A 410 -40.79 -12.90 -9.87
CA LEU A 410 -41.27 -13.11 -11.24
C LEU A 410 -42.18 -11.96 -11.73
N SER A 411 -42.96 -11.35 -10.83
CA SER A 411 -43.76 -10.16 -11.13
C SER A 411 -42.95 -8.98 -11.64
N GLN A 412 -41.76 -8.72 -11.07
CA GLN A 412 -40.86 -7.66 -11.56
C GLN A 412 -40.20 -8.02 -12.90
N GLN A 413 -39.97 -9.31 -13.15
CA GLN A 413 -39.37 -9.77 -14.42
C GLN A 413 -40.38 -9.78 -15.59
N LEU A 414 -41.68 -9.80 -15.29
CA LEU A 414 -42.79 -9.67 -16.24
C LEU A 414 -43.33 -8.23 -16.35
N ASP A 415 -42.85 -7.30 -15.54
CA ASP A 415 -43.29 -5.90 -15.58
C ASP A 415 -42.48 -5.08 -16.60
N SER A 416 -43.17 -4.53 -17.60
CA SER A 416 -42.60 -3.61 -18.59
C SER A 416 -41.96 -2.34 -17.97
N SER A 417 -42.44 -1.88 -16.81
CA SER A 417 -41.88 -0.70 -16.12
C SER A 417 -40.44 -0.94 -15.63
N MET A 418 -40.09 -2.20 -15.35
CA MET A 418 -38.77 -2.61 -14.89
C MET A 418 -37.73 -2.68 -16.02
N LEU A 419 -38.10 -2.44 -17.28
CA LEU A 419 -37.17 -2.45 -18.42
C LEU A 419 -36.01 -1.46 -18.22
N ALA A 420 -36.27 -0.22 -17.82
CA ALA A 420 -35.22 0.78 -17.59
C ALA A 420 -34.22 0.31 -16.52
N ALA A 421 -34.72 -0.17 -15.38
CA ALA A 421 -33.89 -0.72 -14.31
C ALA A 421 -33.07 -1.93 -14.79
N SER A 422 -33.64 -2.79 -15.64
CA SER A 422 -32.96 -3.98 -16.20
C SER A 422 -31.81 -3.68 -17.17
N ARG A 423 -31.69 -2.43 -17.65
CA ARG A 423 -30.57 -1.98 -18.50
C ARG A 423 -29.50 -1.18 -17.74
N SER A 424 -29.73 -0.94 -16.45
CA SER A 424 -28.75 -0.27 -15.59
C SER A 424 -27.51 -1.14 -15.39
N LEU A 425 -26.37 -0.49 -15.15
CA LEU A 425 -25.09 -1.13 -14.84
C LEU A 425 -25.19 -2.09 -13.63
N ALA A 426 -26.02 -1.74 -12.65
CA ALA A 426 -26.28 -2.58 -11.48
C ALA A 426 -27.00 -3.89 -11.84
N ALA A 427 -27.95 -3.85 -12.78
CA ALA A 427 -28.63 -5.05 -13.29
C ALA A 427 -27.74 -5.87 -14.24
N ASN A 428 -26.96 -5.18 -15.09
CA ASN A 428 -26.01 -5.80 -16.03
C ASN A 428 -24.88 -6.57 -15.31
N ARG A 429 -24.73 -6.43 -13.98
CA ARG A 429 -23.84 -7.26 -13.15
C ARG A 429 -24.00 -8.76 -13.38
N TYR A 430 -25.21 -9.24 -13.63
CA TYR A 430 -25.47 -10.66 -13.89
C TYR A 430 -25.70 -10.98 -15.38
N ASP A 431 -25.43 -10.04 -16.30
CA ASP A 431 -25.54 -10.30 -17.74
C ASP A 431 -24.41 -11.23 -18.21
N PHE A 432 -24.74 -12.12 -19.15
CA PHE A 432 -23.78 -13.04 -19.78
C PHE A 432 -22.70 -12.29 -20.55
N VAL A 433 -21.51 -12.88 -20.64
CA VAL A 433 -20.45 -12.40 -21.54
C VAL A 433 -20.94 -12.46 -22.99
N ASP A 434 -20.81 -11.36 -23.73
CA ASP A 434 -21.15 -11.33 -25.16
C ASP A 434 -19.97 -11.81 -26.01
N ARG A 435 -20.11 -13.02 -26.55
CA ARG A 435 -19.09 -13.76 -27.32
C ARG A 435 -19.76 -14.73 -28.30
N ASN A 436 -19.01 -15.22 -29.29
CA ASN A 436 -19.44 -16.38 -30.08
C ASN A 436 -19.16 -17.70 -29.32
N ASN A 437 -20.20 -18.31 -28.75
CA ASN A 437 -20.11 -19.62 -28.08
C ASN A 437 -19.84 -20.78 -29.07
N ASN A 438 -20.14 -20.62 -30.36
CA ASN A 438 -19.94 -21.65 -31.39
C ASN A 438 -18.49 -21.73 -31.88
N ILE A 439 -18.02 -22.95 -32.14
CA ILE A 439 -16.72 -23.22 -32.78
C ILE A 439 -16.84 -23.19 -34.31
N VAL A 440 -16.20 -22.21 -34.94
CA VAL A 440 -16.01 -22.09 -36.40
C VAL A 440 -14.90 -23.02 -36.87
N LEU A 441 -15.10 -23.74 -37.97
CA LEU A 441 -14.18 -24.75 -38.51
C LEU A 441 -13.52 -24.32 -39.84
N GLU A 442 -12.37 -24.93 -40.14
CA GLU A 442 -11.56 -24.84 -41.36
C GLU A 442 -11.38 -26.24 -41.97
N TYR A 443 -11.32 -26.37 -43.31
CA TYR A 443 -11.33 -27.66 -44.05
C TYR A 443 -10.15 -27.84 -45.06
N ARG A 444 -9.76 -29.08 -45.41
CA ARG A 444 -8.79 -29.39 -46.52
C ARG A 444 -8.99 -30.79 -47.14
N LYS A 445 -8.60 -31.00 -48.42
CA LYS A 445 -8.82 -32.23 -49.22
C LYS A 445 -7.66 -33.26 -49.14
N LYS A 446 -7.92 -34.55 -49.40
CA LYS A 446 -6.98 -35.70 -49.52
C LYS A 446 -6.77 -36.18 -50.97
N ASP A 447 -5.68 -36.92 -51.22
CA ASP A 447 -5.26 -37.45 -52.54
C ASP A 447 -5.61 -38.96 -52.73
N THR A 448 -5.87 -39.41 -53.97
CA THR A 448 -6.46 -40.75 -54.24
C THR A 448 -5.83 -41.62 -55.36
N ILE A 449 -5.03 -41.07 -56.29
CA ILE A 449 -4.36 -41.84 -57.38
C ILE A 449 -2.96 -41.28 -57.68
N SER A 450 -2.01 -42.15 -58.02
CA SER A 450 -0.64 -41.74 -58.43
C SER A 450 -0.01 -42.66 -59.49
N LEU A 451 0.73 -42.05 -60.43
CA LEU A 451 1.63 -42.69 -61.39
C LEU A 451 3.07 -42.32 -61.03
N ARG A 452 4.01 -43.25 -61.24
CA ARG A 452 5.46 -43.04 -61.13
C ARG A 452 6.18 -43.66 -62.32
N LEU A 453 7.25 -42.99 -62.74
CA LEU A 453 8.23 -43.45 -63.73
C LEU A 453 9.61 -43.49 -63.06
N ALA A 454 10.60 -44.10 -63.71
CA ALA A 454 12.00 -43.86 -63.36
C ALA A 454 12.33 -42.38 -63.61
N SER A 455 12.94 -41.69 -62.65
CA SER A 455 13.24 -40.25 -62.77
C SER A 455 14.22 -39.94 -63.91
N GLN A 456 15.18 -40.84 -64.15
CA GLN A 456 16.19 -40.68 -65.18
C GLN A 456 16.68 -42.05 -65.67
N ILE A 457 17.05 -42.10 -66.94
CA ILE A 457 17.58 -43.26 -67.65
C ILE A 457 18.82 -42.78 -68.42
N SER A 458 19.92 -43.52 -68.37
CA SER A 458 21.14 -43.18 -69.10
C SER A 458 21.79 -44.42 -69.69
N GLY A 459 22.47 -44.24 -70.83
CA GLY A 459 23.18 -45.27 -71.56
C GLY A 459 24.01 -44.68 -72.68
N TYR A 460 24.85 -45.51 -73.29
CA TYR A 460 25.57 -45.12 -74.50
C TYR A 460 24.66 -45.22 -75.73
N SER A 461 25.09 -44.67 -76.87
CA SER A 461 24.30 -44.72 -78.12
C SER A 461 23.82 -46.15 -78.43
N GLY A 462 22.54 -46.27 -78.80
CA GLY A 462 21.92 -47.50 -79.28
C GLY A 462 21.40 -48.46 -78.19
N GLU A 463 21.56 -48.16 -76.89
CA GLU A 463 21.09 -49.05 -75.82
C GLU A 463 19.56 -49.02 -75.61
N SER A 464 18.98 -50.15 -75.19
CA SER A 464 17.57 -50.26 -74.77
C SER A 464 17.43 -50.29 -73.24
N LYS A 465 16.51 -49.50 -72.66
CA LYS A 465 16.32 -49.35 -71.20
C LYS A 465 14.82 -49.32 -70.82
N SER A 466 14.48 -49.64 -69.57
CA SER A 466 13.09 -49.64 -69.07
C SER A 466 12.65 -48.28 -68.49
N LEU A 467 11.39 -47.89 -68.70
CA LEU A 467 10.80 -46.65 -68.18
C LEU A 467 10.35 -46.71 -66.70
N GLY A 468 10.42 -47.89 -66.06
CA GLY A 468 10.15 -48.02 -64.61
C GLY A 468 8.73 -47.65 -64.17
N VAL A 469 7.73 -48.01 -64.96
CA VAL A 469 6.32 -47.66 -64.78
C VAL A 469 5.73 -48.31 -63.51
N SER A 470 5.08 -47.53 -62.66
CA SER A 470 4.32 -48.02 -61.50
C SER A 470 3.11 -47.14 -61.22
N VAL A 471 1.93 -47.74 -61.02
CA VAL A 471 0.67 -47.02 -60.74
C VAL A 471 0.04 -47.54 -59.45
N ASN A 472 -0.41 -46.63 -58.59
CA ASN A 472 -1.16 -46.96 -57.38
C ASN A 472 -2.47 -46.17 -57.35
N SER A 473 -3.61 -46.87 -57.26
CA SER A 473 -4.96 -46.32 -57.29
C SER A 473 -5.86 -47.12 -56.35
N THR A 474 -6.67 -46.43 -55.54
CA THR A 474 -7.72 -47.07 -54.72
C THR A 474 -8.87 -47.66 -55.55
N ASN A 475 -9.00 -47.28 -56.82
CA ASN A 475 -10.11 -47.65 -57.70
C ASN A 475 -9.69 -48.59 -58.86
N GLY A 476 -8.40 -48.91 -58.98
CA GLY A 476 -7.83 -49.75 -60.04
C GLY A 476 -7.59 -49.02 -61.37
N VAL A 477 -6.57 -49.45 -62.11
CA VAL A 477 -6.04 -48.74 -63.29
C VAL A 477 -6.75 -49.16 -64.58
N GLU A 478 -6.87 -48.24 -65.53
CA GLU A 478 -7.43 -48.47 -66.87
C GLU A 478 -6.37 -48.37 -67.99
N ARG A 479 -5.68 -47.23 -68.11
CA ARG A 479 -4.71 -46.96 -69.20
C ARG A 479 -3.64 -45.92 -68.81
N ILE A 480 -2.59 -45.83 -69.63
CA ILE A 480 -1.55 -44.80 -69.56
C ILE A 480 -1.37 -44.17 -70.95
N GLU A 481 -1.40 -42.84 -71.02
CA GLU A 481 -1.18 -42.07 -72.24
C GLU A 481 0.22 -41.44 -72.21
N TRP A 482 1.00 -41.56 -73.30
CA TRP A 482 2.41 -41.18 -73.38
C TRP A 482 2.66 -39.96 -74.29
N THR A 483 3.68 -39.16 -74.00
CA THR A 483 4.12 -38.01 -74.82
C THR A 483 5.64 -37.82 -74.74
N ALA A 484 6.32 -37.85 -75.90
CA ALA A 484 7.79 -37.74 -76.03
C ALA A 484 8.26 -37.27 -77.44
N PRO A 485 7.88 -36.07 -77.92
CA PRO A 485 8.10 -35.65 -79.31
C PRO A 485 9.59 -35.51 -79.70
N GLU A 486 10.41 -34.97 -78.81
CA GLU A 486 11.84 -34.70 -79.10
C GLU A 486 12.66 -35.98 -79.23
N LEU A 487 12.44 -36.95 -78.34
CA LEU A 487 13.10 -38.27 -78.35
C LEU A 487 12.87 -38.99 -79.69
N LEU A 488 11.63 -38.97 -80.18
CA LEU A 488 11.24 -39.60 -81.44
C LEU A 488 11.85 -38.89 -82.65
N SER A 489 12.06 -37.57 -82.58
CA SER A 489 12.67 -36.77 -83.66
C SER A 489 14.15 -37.09 -83.92
N GLN A 490 14.89 -37.53 -82.89
CA GLN A 490 16.31 -37.89 -82.96
C GLN A 490 16.55 -39.40 -83.15
N GLY A 491 15.50 -40.15 -83.54
CA GLY A 491 15.58 -41.59 -83.85
C GLY A 491 15.40 -42.52 -82.64
N GLY A 492 15.14 -41.99 -81.45
CA GLY A 492 14.73 -42.80 -80.30
C GLY A 492 13.33 -43.39 -80.47
N GLN A 493 12.99 -44.41 -79.67
CA GLN A 493 11.69 -45.11 -79.74
C GLN A 493 11.17 -45.47 -78.35
N ILE A 494 9.85 -45.47 -78.16
CA ILE A 494 9.17 -46.05 -76.99
C ILE A 494 8.43 -47.31 -77.44
N VAL A 495 8.68 -48.43 -76.76
CA VAL A 495 8.10 -49.74 -77.10
C VAL A 495 7.40 -50.34 -75.89
N GLN A 496 6.18 -50.84 -76.09
CA GLN A 496 5.47 -51.62 -75.08
C GLN A 496 5.99 -53.06 -75.12
N VAL A 497 6.42 -53.57 -73.96
CA VAL A 497 6.99 -54.92 -73.80
C VAL A 497 5.98 -55.87 -73.14
N SER A 498 5.07 -55.34 -72.31
CA SER A 498 3.91 -56.07 -71.75
C SER A 498 2.81 -55.08 -71.33
N GLU A 499 1.67 -55.53 -70.80
CA GLU A 499 0.59 -54.66 -70.29
C GLU A 499 1.06 -53.59 -69.29
N GLN A 500 2.15 -53.86 -68.55
CA GLN A 500 2.65 -52.99 -67.48
C GLN A 500 4.14 -52.61 -67.64
N GLN A 501 4.78 -52.97 -68.77
CA GLN A 501 6.19 -52.67 -69.02
C GLN A 501 6.39 -51.94 -70.35
N PHE A 502 7.07 -50.80 -70.29
CA PHE A 502 7.44 -49.97 -71.43
C PHE A 502 8.95 -49.67 -71.37
N ASN A 503 9.61 -49.74 -72.52
CA ASN A 503 11.05 -49.47 -72.68
C ASN A 503 11.28 -48.31 -73.66
N VAL A 504 12.48 -47.72 -73.61
CA VAL A 504 12.97 -46.67 -74.49
C VAL A 504 14.29 -47.09 -75.16
N ILE A 505 14.51 -46.67 -76.41
CA ILE A 505 15.76 -46.87 -77.18
C ILE A 505 16.52 -45.53 -77.24
N ILE A 506 17.82 -45.56 -76.92
CA ILE A 506 18.68 -44.37 -76.78
C ILE A 506 19.34 -43.98 -78.12
N PRO A 507 19.26 -42.71 -78.56
CA PRO A 507 19.88 -42.23 -79.81
C PRO A 507 21.38 -41.89 -79.68
N GLU A 508 22.00 -41.47 -80.78
CA GLU A 508 23.41 -41.07 -80.87
C GLU A 508 23.80 -39.86 -80.01
N TYR A 509 25.04 -39.82 -79.51
CA TYR A 509 25.58 -38.67 -78.78
C TYR A 509 25.95 -37.55 -79.76
N GLN A 510 25.30 -36.41 -79.63
CA GLN A 510 25.58 -35.20 -80.39
C GLN A 510 26.59 -34.32 -79.64
N TYR A 511 27.62 -33.83 -80.32
CA TYR A 511 28.63 -32.93 -79.75
C TYR A 511 28.41 -31.49 -80.22
N GLY A 512 28.29 -30.53 -79.30
CA GLY A 512 28.11 -29.11 -79.60
C GLY A 512 27.36 -28.36 -78.49
N SER A 513 27.30 -27.02 -78.54
CA SER A 513 26.51 -26.21 -77.60
C SER A 513 25.01 -26.41 -77.76
N ASP A 514 24.58 -26.70 -78.98
CA ASP A 514 23.17 -26.81 -79.38
C ASP A 514 22.73 -28.29 -79.41
N ALA A 515 23.62 -29.19 -79.00
CA ALA A 515 23.44 -30.64 -79.05
C ALA A 515 22.63 -31.13 -77.85
N ASN A 516 21.36 -31.45 -78.06
CA ASN A 516 20.53 -32.00 -76.99
C ASN A 516 20.68 -33.53 -76.90
N ASN A 517 21.39 -34.00 -75.88
CA ASN A 517 21.49 -35.42 -75.52
C ASN A 517 20.56 -35.84 -74.38
N SER A 518 19.56 -35.02 -74.04
CA SER A 518 18.61 -35.25 -72.95
C SER A 518 17.18 -35.11 -73.44
N TYR A 519 16.39 -36.18 -73.32
CA TYR A 519 15.03 -36.22 -73.89
C TYR A 519 13.99 -36.56 -72.82
N VAL A 520 12.91 -35.78 -72.77
CA VAL A 520 11.81 -35.98 -71.81
C VAL A 520 10.75 -36.92 -72.37
N VAL A 521 10.41 -37.93 -71.59
CA VAL A 521 9.30 -38.86 -71.79
C VAL A 521 8.30 -38.67 -70.65
N SER A 522 7.02 -38.52 -70.96
CA SER A 522 6.00 -38.30 -69.93
C SER A 522 4.74 -39.13 -70.14
N GLY A 523 4.03 -39.41 -69.03
CA GLY A 523 2.76 -40.12 -69.07
C GLY A 523 1.77 -39.70 -67.99
N VAL A 524 0.49 -40.04 -68.21
CA VAL A 524 -0.63 -39.83 -67.28
C VAL A 524 -1.41 -41.14 -67.17
N ALA A 525 -1.73 -41.57 -65.94
CA ALA A 525 -2.53 -42.77 -65.70
C ALA A 525 -3.97 -42.40 -65.29
N TYR A 526 -4.93 -43.20 -65.75
CA TYR A 526 -6.35 -43.05 -65.41
C TYR A 526 -6.84 -44.27 -64.62
N ASP A 527 -7.61 -44.04 -63.55
CA ASP A 527 -8.37 -45.10 -62.89
C ASP A 527 -9.72 -45.38 -63.56
N LYS A 528 -10.32 -46.52 -63.21
CA LYS A 528 -11.63 -46.98 -63.71
C LYS A 528 -12.82 -46.09 -63.30
N SER A 529 -12.60 -45.09 -62.46
CA SER A 529 -13.58 -44.07 -62.08
C SER A 529 -13.34 -42.74 -62.79
N GLY A 530 -12.37 -42.66 -63.71
CA GLY A 530 -12.04 -41.47 -64.49
C GLY A 530 -11.10 -40.48 -63.79
N ASN A 531 -10.57 -40.78 -62.60
CA ASN A 531 -9.60 -39.90 -61.94
C ASN A 531 -8.24 -40.02 -62.64
N ALA A 532 -7.67 -38.88 -63.02
CA ALA A 532 -6.31 -38.78 -63.54
C ALA A 532 -5.29 -38.71 -62.40
N SER A 533 -4.16 -39.40 -62.56
CA SER A 533 -2.97 -39.12 -61.76
C SER A 533 -2.40 -37.73 -62.10
N PRO A 534 -1.61 -37.11 -61.21
CA PRO A 534 -0.62 -36.13 -61.64
C PRO A 534 0.25 -36.70 -62.79
N LYS A 535 0.72 -35.82 -63.68
CA LYS A 535 1.64 -36.17 -64.77
C LYS A 535 2.96 -36.68 -64.18
N ALA A 536 3.47 -37.79 -64.71
CA ALA A 536 4.78 -38.31 -64.36
C ALA A 536 5.74 -38.19 -65.54
N GLU A 537 7.02 -37.92 -65.27
CA GLU A 537 8.04 -37.64 -66.28
C GLU A 537 9.32 -38.44 -66.01
N SER A 538 10.09 -38.69 -67.07
CA SER A 538 11.34 -39.44 -67.10
C SER A 538 12.29 -38.79 -68.10
N MET A 539 13.58 -38.71 -67.78
CA MET A 539 14.61 -38.05 -68.61
C MET A 539 15.64 -39.06 -69.13
N VAL A 540 15.96 -39.05 -70.43
CA VAL A 540 16.84 -40.04 -71.11
C VAL A 540 18.15 -39.38 -71.59
N ILE A 541 19.33 -39.87 -71.17
CA ILE A 541 20.66 -39.19 -71.32
C ILE A 541 21.81 -40.06 -71.92
N VAL A 542 22.82 -39.42 -72.55
CA VAL A 542 24.05 -39.98 -73.20
C VAL A 542 25.38 -39.28 -72.66
N ALA A 543 26.62 -39.86 -72.68
CA ALA A 543 27.79 -39.49 -71.76
C ALA A 543 29.30 -39.31 -72.27
N SER A 544 30.30 -38.87 -71.40
CA SER A 544 31.69 -38.31 -71.75
C SER A 544 33.00 -38.71 -70.92
N ALA A 545 34.14 -37.91 -70.86
CA ALA A 545 35.54 -38.33 -70.44
C ALA A 545 36.68 -37.28 -70.03
N ALA A 546 37.74 -37.71 -69.27
CA ALA A 546 39.11 -37.12 -68.92
C ALA A 546 39.32 -36.15 -67.67
N VAL A 547 40.30 -36.32 -66.68
CA VAL A 547 40.69 -35.44 -65.48
C VAL A 547 42.13 -35.59 -64.82
N SER A 548 42.64 -34.62 -64.01
CA SER A 548 43.83 -34.63 -63.07
C SER A 548 43.56 -34.20 -61.59
N VAL A 549 44.37 -34.68 -60.61
CA VAL A 549 44.23 -34.44 -59.14
C VAL A 549 44.93 -33.17 -58.62
N LEU A 550 46.24 -32.99 -58.87
CA LEU A 550 47.08 -32.00 -58.17
C LEU A 550 46.68 -30.54 -58.46
N ASN A 551 46.08 -30.30 -59.62
CA ASN A 551 45.68 -28.98 -60.10
C ASN A 551 44.19 -28.68 -59.86
N SER A 552 43.46 -29.60 -59.23
CA SER A 552 42.01 -29.55 -59.02
C SER A 552 41.68 -29.37 -57.54
N THR A 553 40.73 -28.50 -57.22
CA THR A 553 40.45 -28.07 -55.84
C THR A 553 38.96 -28.02 -55.54
N LEU A 554 38.56 -28.51 -54.36
CA LEU A 554 37.23 -28.34 -53.80
C LEU A 554 37.25 -27.23 -52.73
N THR A 555 36.29 -26.32 -52.79
CA THR A 555 36.13 -25.20 -51.84
C THR A 555 34.66 -25.02 -51.43
N PRO A 556 34.37 -24.65 -50.17
CA PRO A 556 35.30 -24.56 -49.04
C PRO A 556 35.81 -25.95 -48.58
N MET A 557 36.92 -25.96 -47.83
CA MET A 557 37.56 -27.21 -47.37
C MET A 557 36.91 -27.80 -46.12
N GLU A 558 36.20 -26.98 -45.33
CA GLU A 558 35.38 -27.42 -44.20
C GLU A 558 34.01 -26.71 -44.24
N LEU A 559 32.97 -27.41 -43.78
CA LEU A 559 31.57 -26.99 -43.77
C LEU A 559 30.87 -27.56 -42.53
N GLN A 560 29.92 -26.82 -41.97
CA GLN A 560 28.96 -27.38 -41.01
C GLN A 560 27.53 -27.09 -41.46
N LEU A 561 26.66 -28.09 -41.33
CA LEU A 561 25.23 -27.97 -41.58
C LEU A 561 24.45 -28.63 -40.43
N PRO A 562 23.24 -28.13 -40.10
CA PRO A 562 22.39 -28.76 -39.10
C PRO A 562 21.92 -30.14 -39.56
N ASN A 563 21.71 -31.07 -38.63
CA ASN A 563 21.23 -32.43 -38.92
C ASN A 563 19.71 -32.50 -39.22
N ASP A 564 19.19 -31.54 -39.98
CA ASP A 564 17.76 -31.41 -40.28
C ASP A 564 17.31 -32.30 -41.45
N GLY A 565 18.22 -32.69 -42.35
CA GLY A 565 17.94 -33.42 -43.59
C GLY A 565 17.60 -32.54 -44.81
N HIS A 566 17.79 -31.22 -44.74
CA HIS A 566 17.35 -30.27 -45.78
C HIS A 566 18.25 -29.04 -45.96
N SER A 567 19.02 -28.62 -44.94
CA SER A 567 19.92 -27.48 -45.03
C SER A 567 21.05 -27.72 -46.02
N THR A 568 21.51 -26.66 -46.69
CA THR A 568 22.43 -26.76 -47.82
C THR A 568 23.59 -25.76 -47.79
N ALA A 569 24.68 -26.10 -48.48
CA ALA A 569 25.79 -25.20 -48.81
C ALA A 569 26.29 -25.44 -50.24
N GLU A 570 26.87 -24.41 -50.87
CA GLU A 570 27.49 -24.54 -52.19
C GLU A 570 28.94 -25.04 -52.08
N LEU A 571 29.28 -26.03 -52.89
CA LEU A 571 30.62 -26.52 -53.15
C LEU A 571 31.06 -26.06 -54.54
N THR A 572 32.21 -25.37 -54.62
CA THR A 572 32.88 -25.06 -55.87
C THR A 572 34.06 -26.01 -56.08
N LEU A 573 33.99 -26.82 -57.13
CA LEU A 573 35.03 -27.74 -57.59
C LEU A 573 35.65 -27.19 -58.88
N VAL A 574 36.95 -26.91 -58.87
CA VAL A 574 37.70 -26.54 -60.09
C VAL A 574 38.38 -27.80 -60.60
N LEU A 575 38.06 -28.23 -61.82
CA LEU A 575 38.67 -29.38 -62.49
C LEU A 575 39.63 -28.95 -63.60
N ARG A 576 40.84 -29.52 -63.56
CA ARG A 576 41.88 -29.26 -64.54
C ARG A 576 42.52 -30.55 -65.04
N ASP A 577 43.09 -30.51 -66.24
CA ASP A 577 43.93 -31.58 -66.77
C ASP A 577 45.36 -31.53 -66.17
N ALA A 578 46.21 -32.46 -66.58
CA ALA A 578 47.61 -32.48 -66.14
C ALA A 578 48.41 -31.25 -66.61
N ASN A 579 47.94 -30.55 -67.65
CA ASN A 579 48.53 -29.33 -68.23
C ASN A 579 47.86 -28.04 -67.71
N ASN A 580 46.98 -28.14 -66.69
CA ASN A 580 46.25 -27.04 -66.07
C ASN A 580 45.10 -26.42 -66.91
N HIS A 581 44.71 -27.03 -68.03
CA HIS A 581 43.55 -26.61 -68.83
C HIS A 581 42.23 -26.91 -68.11
N PRO A 582 41.19 -26.08 -68.27
CA PRO A 582 39.85 -26.38 -67.77
C PRO A 582 39.27 -27.59 -68.50
N ILE A 583 38.70 -28.52 -67.75
CA ILE A 583 37.97 -29.65 -68.30
C ILE A 583 36.50 -29.30 -68.24
N SER A 584 35.85 -29.28 -69.40
CA SER A 584 34.52 -28.72 -69.60
C SER A 584 33.56 -29.77 -70.16
N GLY A 585 32.26 -29.61 -69.91
CA GLY A 585 31.21 -30.55 -70.34
C GLY A 585 31.07 -31.82 -69.50
N VAL A 586 31.99 -32.09 -68.56
CA VAL A 586 32.02 -33.32 -67.75
C VAL A 586 31.14 -33.28 -66.48
N ALA A 587 30.26 -32.28 -66.36
CA ALA A 587 29.37 -32.05 -65.21
C ALA A 587 28.68 -33.32 -64.69
N GLY A 588 28.09 -34.11 -65.62
CA GLY A 588 27.37 -35.34 -65.30
C GLY A 588 28.26 -36.55 -64.94
N ASP A 589 29.56 -36.48 -65.23
CA ASP A 589 30.51 -37.56 -64.96
C ASP A 589 31.13 -37.45 -63.53
N ILE A 590 30.94 -36.30 -62.86
CA ILE A 590 31.48 -36.02 -61.52
C ILE A 590 30.57 -36.66 -60.46
N LYS A 591 31.09 -37.68 -59.78
CA LYS A 591 30.46 -38.32 -58.63
C LYS A 591 31.03 -37.71 -57.34
N THR A 592 30.27 -37.71 -56.25
CA THR A 592 30.83 -37.37 -54.93
C THR A 592 30.59 -38.52 -53.97
N THR A 593 31.66 -39.08 -53.42
CA THR A 593 31.56 -40.08 -52.35
C THR A 593 31.54 -39.37 -51.01
N VAL A 594 30.49 -39.59 -50.21
CA VAL A 594 30.39 -39.12 -48.83
C VAL A 594 30.83 -40.26 -47.91
N THR A 595 32.01 -40.15 -47.30
CA THR A 595 32.55 -41.18 -46.38
C THR A 595 32.54 -40.70 -44.94
N SER A 596 32.06 -41.53 -44.02
CA SER A 596 32.05 -41.21 -42.58
C SER A 596 33.40 -41.50 -41.93
N THR A 597 33.83 -40.63 -41.00
CA THR A 597 34.99 -40.91 -40.13
C THR A 597 34.65 -41.90 -39.02
N ALA A 598 33.35 -42.13 -38.75
CA ALA A 598 32.83 -43.06 -37.77
C ALA A 598 32.11 -44.27 -38.42
N ARG A 599 31.71 -45.27 -37.62
CA ARG A 599 30.99 -46.47 -38.10
C ARG A 599 29.52 -46.22 -38.52
N VAL A 600 29.06 -44.97 -38.56
CA VAL A 600 27.69 -44.59 -38.95
C VAL A 600 27.69 -44.11 -40.40
N GLN A 601 26.83 -44.70 -41.24
CA GLN A 601 26.71 -44.33 -42.65
C GLN A 601 26.10 -42.92 -42.76
N SER A 602 26.69 -42.08 -43.63
CA SER A 602 26.17 -40.74 -43.89
C SER A 602 24.87 -40.80 -44.69
N ASP A 603 23.93 -39.92 -44.34
CA ASP A 603 22.74 -39.59 -45.12
C ASP A 603 22.78 -38.15 -45.67
N ALA A 604 23.93 -37.47 -45.57
CA ALA A 604 24.18 -36.24 -46.31
C ALA A 604 24.36 -36.56 -47.81
N THR A 605 23.89 -35.66 -48.67
CA THR A 605 23.93 -35.81 -50.12
C THR A 605 24.65 -34.63 -50.76
N VAL A 606 25.19 -34.82 -51.96
CA VAL A 606 25.74 -33.74 -52.79
C VAL A 606 25.02 -33.80 -54.12
N SER A 607 24.48 -32.67 -54.59
CA SER A 607 23.82 -32.59 -55.89
C SER A 607 24.80 -32.91 -57.01
N THR A 608 24.27 -33.06 -58.23
CA THR A 608 25.12 -33.00 -59.42
C THR A 608 25.87 -31.67 -59.45
N PHE A 609 27.13 -31.73 -59.88
CA PHE A 609 27.92 -30.57 -60.22
C PHE A 609 27.43 -30.00 -61.55
N ASN A 610 27.24 -28.69 -61.63
CA ASN A 610 26.89 -27.95 -62.85
C ASN A 610 28.04 -26.99 -63.18
N GLU A 611 28.39 -26.84 -64.46
CA GLU A 611 29.48 -25.94 -64.85
C GLU A 611 29.05 -24.47 -64.80
N ASP A 612 29.93 -23.61 -64.29
CA ASP A 612 29.76 -22.16 -64.39
C ASP A 612 29.99 -21.74 -65.84
N VAL A 613 28.90 -21.37 -66.51
CA VAL A 613 28.90 -20.92 -67.91
C VAL A 613 29.83 -19.73 -68.18
N ASN A 614 30.26 -19.00 -67.15
CA ASN A 614 31.20 -17.88 -67.27
C ASN A 614 32.65 -18.28 -66.97
N ARG A 615 32.89 -19.49 -66.44
CA ARG A 615 34.19 -19.95 -65.93
C ARG A 615 34.41 -21.44 -66.21
N LEU A 616 34.72 -21.77 -67.46
CA LEU A 616 34.99 -23.14 -67.93
C LEU A 616 35.91 -23.92 -66.96
N GLY A 617 35.56 -25.18 -66.71
CA GLY A 617 36.23 -26.06 -65.74
C GLY A 617 35.97 -25.72 -64.26
N THR A 618 35.06 -24.79 -63.97
CA THR A 618 34.57 -24.50 -62.62
C THR A 618 33.17 -25.09 -62.47
N TYR A 619 32.97 -25.91 -61.45
CA TYR A 619 31.75 -26.64 -61.20
C TYR A 619 31.16 -26.28 -59.84
N LYS A 620 29.84 -26.14 -59.77
CA LYS A 620 29.07 -25.87 -58.55
C LYS A 620 28.12 -27.02 -58.24
N ALA A 621 28.18 -27.55 -57.02
CA ALA A 621 27.19 -28.48 -56.48
C ALA A 621 26.66 -27.95 -55.15
N THR A 622 25.50 -28.44 -54.75
CA THR A 622 24.88 -28.15 -53.47
C THR A 622 25.01 -29.38 -52.58
N VAL A 623 25.74 -29.28 -51.48
CA VAL A 623 25.68 -30.30 -50.42
C VAL A 623 24.44 -30.06 -49.57
N THR A 624 23.70 -31.12 -49.27
CA THR A 624 22.52 -31.14 -48.40
C THR A 624 22.83 -32.01 -47.19
N ALA A 625 22.56 -31.48 -45.99
CA ALA A 625 22.75 -32.21 -44.75
C ALA A 625 21.84 -33.44 -44.65
N GLY A 626 22.32 -34.45 -43.93
CA GLY A 626 21.52 -35.58 -43.49
C GLY A 626 20.88 -35.34 -42.12
N LYS A 627 20.28 -36.39 -41.55
CA LYS A 627 19.74 -36.44 -40.18
C LYS A 627 20.67 -37.16 -39.22
N ASN A 628 21.55 -38.03 -39.72
CA ASN A 628 22.59 -38.65 -38.93
C ASN A 628 23.63 -37.59 -38.56
N ILE A 629 24.03 -37.61 -37.29
CA ILE A 629 25.05 -36.73 -36.75
C ILE A 629 26.42 -37.40 -36.98
N GLY A 630 27.40 -36.65 -37.46
CA GLY A 630 28.77 -37.10 -37.61
C GLY A 630 29.62 -36.21 -38.53
N GLU A 631 30.89 -36.57 -38.64
CA GLU A 631 31.83 -35.93 -39.56
C GLU A 631 31.95 -36.78 -40.83
N TYR A 632 31.83 -36.12 -41.98
CA TYR A 632 31.81 -36.74 -43.29
C TYR A 632 32.86 -36.11 -44.22
N LYS A 633 33.57 -36.92 -45.00
CA LYS A 633 34.48 -36.48 -46.05
C LYS A 633 33.76 -36.52 -47.39
N LEU A 634 33.57 -35.35 -48.00
CA LEU A 634 33.01 -35.17 -49.33
C LEU A 634 34.15 -35.29 -50.35
N THR A 635 34.22 -36.42 -51.06
CA THR A 635 35.31 -36.72 -52.00
C THR A 635 34.77 -36.73 -53.43
N PRO A 636 34.99 -35.68 -54.24
CA PRO A 636 34.67 -35.71 -55.67
C PRO A 636 35.52 -36.75 -56.39
N GLU A 637 34.92 -37.50 -57.30
CA GLU A 637 35.53 -38.56 -58.08
C GLU A 637 35.01 -38.48 -59.52
N ILE A 638 35.93 -38.42 -60.48
CA ILE A 638 35.63 -38.22 -61.89
C ILE A 638 36.58 -39.10 -62.70
N GLN A 639 36.03 -39.97 -63.56
CA GLN A 639 36.71 -41.10 -64.21
C GLN A 639 37.68 -41.89 -63.30
N ASN A 640 37.19 -42.30 -62.12
CA ASN A 640 37.93 -43.02 -61.07
C ASN A 640 39.08 -42.24 -60.41
N ILE A 641 39.19 -40.93 -60.66
CA ILE A 641 40.20 -40.05 -60.08
C ILE A 641 39.57 -39.24 -58.94
N LYS A 642 40.06 -39.43 -57.72
CA LYS A 642 39.57 -38.77 -56.49
C LYS A 642 40.30 -37.46 -56.23
N ILE A 643 39.54 -36.37 -56.06
CA ILE A 643 40.02 -35.05 -55.70
C ILE A 643 40.12 -34.92 -54.17
N ALA A 644 40.95 -33.99 -53.68
CA ALA A 644 41.08 -33.73 -52.24
C ALA A 644 39.70 -33.43 -51.59
N PRO A 645 39.35 -34.09 -50.48
CA PRO A 645 38.01 -34.00 -49.91
C PRO A 645 37.82 -32.74 -49.06
N ALA A 646 36.56 -32.30 -48.95
CA ALA A 646 36.12 -31.34 -47.93
C ALA A 646 35.55 -32.07 -46.71
N MET A 647 35.73 -31.51 -45.52
CA MET A 647 35.06 -31.98 -44.29
C MET A 647 33.66 -31.36 -44.17
N LEU A 648 32.67 -32.18 -43.89
CA LEU A 648 31.31 -31.79 -43.56
C LEU A 648 30.98 -32.28 -42.15
N TYR A 649 30.73 -31.34 -41.25
CA TYR A 649 30.17 -31.58 -39.93
C TYR A 649 28.65 -31.53 -40.01
N VAL A 650 27.97 -32.66 -39.80
CA VAL A 650 26.50 -32.69 -39.63
C VAL A 650 26.22 -32.88 -38.15
N GLY A 651 25.70 -31.85 -37.51
CA GLY A 651 25.51 -31.80 -36.06
C GLY A 651 24.57 -30.67 -35.68
N GLY A 652 24.35 -30.47 -34.38
CA GLY A 652 23.63 -29.27 -33.95
C GLY A 652 24.52 -28.03 -34.09
N ALA A 653 23.92 -26.84 -34.00
CA ALA A 653 24.70 -25.63 -33.76
C ALA A 653 25.49 -25.78 -32.43
N PRO A 654 26.72 -25.23 -32.33
CA PRO A 654 27.51 -25.31 -31.10
C PRO A 654 26.77 -24.64 -29.94
N MET A 655 27.13 -24.98 -28.70
CA MET A 655 26.44 -24.50 -27.52
C MET A 655 27.39 -24.00 -26.43
N ILE A 656 27.01 -22.88 -25.80
CA ILE A 656 27.55 -22.45 -24.51
C ILE A 656 26.66 -23.03 -23.41
N ARG A 657 27.30 -23.64 -22.41
CA ARG A 657 26.68 -24.08 -21.15
C ARG A 657 27.40 -23.46 -19.96
N ASP A 658 26.72 -23.43 -18.82
CA ASP A 658 27.28 -23.08 -17.51
C ASP A 658 28.12 -21.78 -17.51
N LEU A 659 27.63 -20.75 -18.23
CA LEU A 659 28.25 -19.43 -18.23
C LEU A 659 28.17 -18.83 -16.81
N THR A 660 29.33 -18.45 -16.29
CA THR A 660 29.51 -17.85 -14.98
C THR A 660 30.38 -16.62 -15.05
N ILE A 661 30.16 -15.69 -14.12
CA ILE A 661 31.08 -14.57 -13.84
C ILE A 661 31.53 -14.63 -12.39
N SER A 662 32.78 -14.28 -12.14
CA SER A 662 33.37 -14.18 -10.79
C SER A 662 34.34 -13.01 -10.70
N GLY A 663 34.65 -12.62 -9.47
CA GLY A 663 35.47 -11.44 -9.16
C GLY A 663 34.75 -10.49 -8.20
N LYS A 664 35.50 -9.53 -7.67
CA LYS A 664 34.99 -8.53 -6.73
C LYS A 664 34.42 -7.33 -7.49
N LEU A 665 33.23 -6.86 -7.12
CA LEU A 665 32.52 -5.75 -7.77
C LEU A 665 33.02 -4.37 -7.32
N ALA A 666 34.33 -4.12 -7.36
CA ALA A 666 34.94 -2.84 -6.98
C ALA A 666 35.82 -2.24 -8.09
N LEU A 667 35.92 -0.92 -8.12
CA LEU A 667 36.75 -0.17 -9.07
C LEU A 667 38.21 -0.65 -9.05
N GLY A 668 38.75 -1.02 -10.21
CA GLY A 668 40.10 -1.55 -10.38
C GLY A 668 40.23 -3.07 -10.23
N GLU A 669 39.21 -3.77 -9.71
CA GLU A 669 39.19 -5.24 -9.66
C GLU A 669 38.89 -5.84 -11.03
N GLN A 670 39.16 -7.15 -11.18
CA GLN A 670 38.92 -7.89 -12.42
C GLN A 670 37.73 -8.85 -12.30
N LEU A 671 36.82 -8.77 -13.28
CA LEU A 671 35.81 -9.79 -13.52
C LEU A 671 36.35 -10.83 -14.50
N SER A 672 36.10 -12.11 -14.22
CA SER A 672 36.46 -13.23 -15.09
C SER A 672 35.21 -14.02 -15.48
N GLY A 673 35.20 -14.56 -16.70
CA GLY A 673 34.08 -15.35 -17.21
C GLY A 673 34.51 -16.78 -17.53
N HIS A 674 33.71 -17.76 -17.13
CA HIS A 674 33.94 -19.17 -17.45
C HIS A 674 32.67 -19.82 -18.01
N TYR A 675 32.85 -20.78 -18.93
CA TYR A 675 31.76 -21.50 -19.57
C TYR A 675 32.23 -22.87 -20.05
N GLN A 676 31.30 -23.70 -20.52
CA GLN A 676 31.62 -24.93 -21.24
C GLN A 676 31.19 -24.81 -22.71
N PHE A 677 32.12 -25.10 -23.62
CA PHE A 677 31.84 -25.22 -25.05
C PHE A 677 31.42 -26.66 -25.37
N ASP A 678 30.22 -26.80 -25.90
CA ASP A 678 29.67 -28.05 -26.41
C ASP A 678 29.55 -27.92 -27.93
N SER A 679 30.45 -28.59 -28.67
CA SER A 679 30.43 -28.58 -30.14
C SER A 679 29.13 -29.14 -30.74
N ASN A 680 28.30 -29.80 -29.94
CA ASN A 680 27.05 -30.44 -30.35
C ASN A 680 27.25 -31.47 -31.49
N ASN A 681 28.43 -32.10 -31.48
CA ASN A 681 28.96 -33.00 -32.51
C ASN A 681 29.22 -32.34 -33.88
N GLY A 682 29.34 -31.01 -33.92
CA GLY A 682 29.87 -30.24 -35.04
C GLY A 682 31.40 -30.07 -34.95
N ASN A 683 31.93 -29.05 -35.65
CA ASN A 683 33.33 -28.66 -35.54
C ASN A 683 33.70 -28.34 -34.08
N THR A 684 34.80 -28.93 -33.60
CA THR A 684 35.21 -28.94 -32.19
C THR A 684 36.11 -27.77 -31.79
N GLN A 685 36.58 -26.96 -32.75
CA GLN A 685 37.34 -25.76 -32.47
C GLN A 685 36.39 -24.68 -31.95
N ASP A 686 36.55 -24.30 -30.70
CA ASP A 686 35.86 -23.15 -30.11
C ASP A 686 36.44 -21.85 -30.69
N ALA A 687 35.57 -21.04 -31.28
CA ALA A 687 35.86 -19.70 -31.76
C ALA A 687 34.77 -18.71 -31.29
N SER A 688 34.16 -18.99 -30.14
CA SER A 688 32.99 -18.30 -29.61
C SER A 688 33.22 -16.80 -29.46
N LEU A 689 32.14 -16.04 -29.54
CA LEU A 689 32.15 -14.58 -29.43
C LEU A 689 31.78 -14.17 -28.01
N TYR A 690 32.49 -13.19 -27.44
CA TYR A 690 32.18 -12.64 -26.12
C TYR A 690 32.09 -11.11 -26.16
N GLN A 691 31.22 -10.55 -25.31
CA GLN A 691 31.21 -9.11 -25.06
C GLN A 691 30.92 -8.84 -23.58
N TRP A 692 31.80 -8.06 -22.96
CA TRP A 692 31.54 -7.38 -21.70
C TRP A 692 30.82 -6.04 -21.97
N GLY A 693 29.85 -5.70 -21.12
CA GLY A 693 29.13 -4.43 -21.22
C GLY A 693 28.35 -4.12 -19.95
N ASN A 694 27.60 -3.02 -19.97
CA ASN A 694 26.62 -2.74 -18.92
C ASN A 694 25.29 -3.41 -19.28
N LYS A 695 24.48 -3.78 -18.29
CA LYS A 695 23.23 -4.54 -18.47
C LYS A 695 22.31 -3.97 -19.56
N GLY A 696 21.96 -4.83 -20.52
CA GLY A 696 21.18 -4.52 -21.73
C GLY A 696 22.02 -4.17 -22.97
N GLN A 697 23.32 -3.89 -22.84
CA GLN A 697 24.16 -3.43 -23.94
C GLN A 697 24.84 -4.55 -24.74
N THR A 698 24.93 -5.77 -24.21
CA THR A 698 25.61 -6.89 -24.89
C THR A 698 24.69 -7.69 -25.83
N THR A 699 23.38 -7.48 -25.74
CA THR A 699 22.32 -8.23 -26.46
C THR A 699 22.52 -8.36 -27.98
N GLY A 700 23.20 -7.40 -28.61
CA GLY A 700 23.48 -7.40 -30.05
C GLY A 700 24.87 -7.89 -30.46
N LEU A 701 25.79 -8.13 -29.52
CA LEU A 701 27.19 -8.53 -29.77
C LEU A 701 27.94 -7.60 -30.76
N ASN A 702 27.52 -6.33 -30.86
CA ASN A 702 28.00 -5.35 -31.86
C ASN A 702 29.50 -5.00 -31.73
N SER A 703 30.14 -5.37 -30.62
CA SER A 703 31.57 -5.18 -30.38
C SER A 703 32.17 -6.42 -29.73
N ALA A 704 31.68 -7.60 -30.12
CA ALA A 704 32.14 -8.86 -29.57
C ALA A 704 33.52 -9.26 -30.12
N GLU A 705 34.35 -9.77 -29.24
CA GLU A 705 35.67 -10.31 -29.54
C GLU A 705 35.62 -11.83 -29.65
N THR A 706 36.64 -12.43 -30.28
CA THR A 706 36.76 -13.89 -30.42
C THR A 706 37.52 -14.48 -29.23
N ILE A 707 36.96 -15.51 -28.61
CA ILE A 707 37.62 -16.25 -27.54
C ILE A 707 38.78 -17.07 -28.10
N VAL A 708 39.96 -16.92 -27.47
CA VAL A 708 41.21 -17.60 -27.86
C VAL A 708 41.54 -18.83 -27.00
N THR A 709 40.88 -18.98 -25.85
CA THR A 709 41.08 -20.11 -24.91
C THR A 709 39.71 -20.67 -24.53
N SER A 710 39.37 -21.85 -25.06
CA SER A 710 38.03 -22.44 -24.87
C SER A 710 37.64 -22.56 -23.39
N GLY A 711 36.40 -22.20 -23.08
CA GLY A 711 35.82 -22.23 -21.73
C GLY A 711 36.26 -21.08 -20.80
N SER A 712 37.12 -20.16 -21.26
CA SER A 712 37.57 -19.01 -20.48
C SER A 712 37.46 -17.71 -21.27
N VAL A 713 36.78 -16.73 -20.69
CA VAL A 713 36.63 -15.38 -21.27
C VAL A 713 37.75 -14.50 -20.72
N PRO A 714 38.44 -13.69 -21.57
CA PRO A 714 39.40 -12.70 -21.10
C PRO A 714 38.81 -11.78 -20.02
N SER A 715 39.58 -11.60 -18.94
CA SER A 715 39.14 -10.84 -17.78
C SER A 715 38.96 -9.35 -18.10
N TYR A 716 37.94 -8.73 -17.53
CA TYR A 716 37.63 -7.31 -17.69
C TYR A 716 37.96 -6.56 -16.40
N THR A 717 38.83 -5.55 -16.49
CA THR A 717 39.16 -4.68 -15.35
C THR A 717 38.09 -3.60 -15.22
N LEU A 718 37.50 -3.46 -14.04
CA LEU A 718 36.46 -2.49 -13.73
C LEU A 718 37.04 -1.07 -13.72
N VAL A 719 36.45 -0.16 -14.50
CA VAL A 719 36.90 1.23 -14.67
C VAL A 719 35.89 2.24 -14.12
N THR A 720 36.27 3.52 -14.01
CA THR A 720 35.45 4.55 -13.35
C THR A 720 34.07 4.75 -13.98
N SER A 721 33.90 4.49 -15.29
CA SER A 721 32.59 4.53 -15.97
C SER A 721 31.63 3.41 -15.56
N ASP A 722 32.12 2.42 -14.83
CA ASP A 722 31.38 1.22 -14.45
C ASP A 722 30.77 1.36 -13.05
N VAL A 723 31.24 2.32 -12.26
CA VAL A 723 30.75 2.59 -10.91
C VAL A 723 29.27 2.96 -10.95
N GLY A 724 28.47 2.31 -10.08
CA GLY A 724 27.01 2.41 -10.07
C GLY A 724 26.30 1.68 -11.23
N GLN A 725 27.04 1.04 -12.15
CA GLN A 725 26.46 0.22 -13.23
C GLN A 725 26.41 -1.25 -12.82
N VAL A 726 25.51 -2.01 -13.44
CA VAL A 726 25.49 -3.48 -13.39
C VAL A 726 26.22 -3.99 -14.62
N LYS A 727 27.21 -4.87 -14.44
CA LYS A 727 27.95 -5.49 -15.54
C LYS A 727 27.23 -6.73 -16.07
N GLU A 728 27.46 -6.98 -17.34
CA GLU A 728 26.85 -8.03 -18.13
C GLU A 728 27.91 -8.66 -19.03
N LEU A 729 27.94 -9.99 -19.06
CA LEU A 729 28.74 -10.78 -19.98
C LEU A 729 27.80 -11.59 -20.86
N SER A 730 27.89 -11.40 -22.18
CA SER A 730 27.29 -12.31 -23.15
C SER A 730 28.36 -13.13 -23.85
N VAL A 731 28.11 -14.43 -24.00
CA VAL A 731 28.93 -15.35 -24.81
C VAL A 731 28.02 -16.07 -25.80
N GLN A 732 28.34 -15.98 -27.08
CA GLN A 732 27.66 -16.68 -28.17
C GLN A 732 28.55 -17.78 -28.72
N ALA A 733 28.01 -19.00 -28.76
CA ALA A 733 28.71 -20.14 -29.35
C ALA A 733 29.03 -19.86 -30.81
N ARG A 734 30.30 -20.05 -31.18
CA ARG A 734 30.77 -20.09 -32.56
C ARG A 734 31.92 -21.07 -32.66
N ASN A 735 32.01 -21.80 -33.76
CA ASN A 735 33.08 -22.78 -33.99
C ASN A 735 34.04 -22.34 -35.11
N GLY A 736 35.06 -23.15 -35.39
CA GLY A 736 36.11 -22.88 -36.39
C GLY A 736 35.62 -22.72 -37.83
N VAL A 737 34.38 -23.10 -38.13
CA VAL A 737 33.71 -22.91 -39.45
C VAL A 737 32.58 -21.87 -39.38
N GLU A 738 32.73 -20.89 -38.47
CA GLU A 738 31.86 -19.71 -38.31
C GLU A 738 30.37 -20.00 -38.02
N THR A 739 30.00 -21.24 -37.68
CA THR A 739 28.61 -21.59 -37.34
C THR A 739 28.24 -21.03 -35.98
N LEU A 740 27.24 -20.13 -35.94
CA LEU A 740 26.71 -19.55 -34.72
C LEU A 740 25.74 -20.49 -34.00
N GLY A 741 25.72 -20.39 -32.67
CA GLY A 741 24.84 -21.16 -31.79
C GLY A 741 24.12 -20.30 -30.75
N ASN A 742 23.80 -20.88 -29.59
CA ASN A 742 23.10 -20.11 -28.55
C ASN A 742 23.98 -19.00 -27.96
N THR A 743 23.32 -17.96 -27.46
CA THR A 743 23.94 -16.93 -26.63
C THR A 743 23.47 -17.14 -25.19
N LEU A 744 24.40 -17.17 -24.24
CA LEU A 744 24.11 -17.02 -22.82
C LEU A 744 24.54 -15.63 -22.35
N THR A 745 23.80 -15.09 -21.41
CA THR A 745 24.07 -13.80 -20.77
C THR A 745 23.96 -13.96 -19.26
N VAL A 746 24.91 -13.41 -18.53
CA VAL A 746 24.90 -13.36 -17.05
C VAL A 746 25.21 -11.93 -16.61
N THR A 747 24.56 -11.47 -15.53
CA THR A 747 24.76 -10.12 -14.99
C THR A 747 25.21 -10.17 -13.54
N THR A 748 25.82 -9.09 -13.05
CA THR A 748 26.30 -8.98 -11.66
C THR A 748 25.19 -8.85 -10.62
N VAL A 749 23.91 -8.87 -11.02
CA VAL A 749 22.75 -8.82 -10.10
C VAL A 749 22.73 -10.04 -9.16
N PRO A 750 22.59 -9.86 -7.83
CA PRO A 750 22.48 -10.96 -6.88
C PRO A 750 21.30 -11.88 -7.20
N GLY A 751 21.57 -13.18 -7.28
CA GLY A 751 20.57 -14.20 -7.60
C GLY A 751 20.39 -14.53 -9.09
N ASP A 752 21.04 -13.80 -10.00
CA ASP A 752 21.13 -14.22 -11.41
C ASP A 752 21.91 -15.54 -11.54
N SER A 753 21.39 -16.47 -12.34
CA SER A 753 21.99 -17.79 -12.53
C SER A 753 23.37 -17.66 -13.18
N GLY A 754 24.41 -18.11 -12.48
CA GLY A 754 25.81 -18.04 -12.92
C GLY A 754 26.60 -16.86 -12.34
N ASN A 755 25.96 -15.96 -11.57
CA ASN A 755 26.66 -14.90 -10.88
C ASN A 755 27.35 -15.43 -9.60
N ASN A 756 28.69 -15.48 -9.63
CA ASN A 756 29.56 -15.83 -8.51
C ASN A 756 30.46 -14.62 -8.11
N THR A 757 30.01 -13.38 -8.33
CA THR A 757 30.73 -12.17 -7.92
C THR A 757 30.51 -11.84 -6.45
N GLU A 758 31.48 -11.15 -5.85
CA GLU A 758 31.47 -10.77 -4.43
C GLU A 758 31.57 -9.25 -4.22
N GLY A 759 31.10 -8.77 -3.07
CA GLY A 759 31.02 -7.34 -2.77
C GLY A 759 30.02 -6.60 -3.65
N GLY A 760 30.33 -5.34 -3.98
CA GLY A 760 29.46 -4.49 -4.80
C GLY A 760 28.41 -3.73 -4.00
N GLY A 761 27.61 -2.94 -4.72
CA GLY A 761 26.52 -2.14 -4.22
C GLY A 761 25.17 -2.84 -4.42
N ASP A 762 24.10 -2.18 -3.95
CA ASP A 762 22.74 -2.67 -4.12
C ASP A 762 22.44 -3.03 -5.58
N GLY A 763 21.76 -4.17 -5.76
CA GLY A 763 21.44 -4.70 -7.08
C GLY A 763 22.64 -5.22 -7.88
N GLY A 764 23.81 -5.41 -7.27
CA GLY A 764 24.99 -5.93 -7.97
C GLY A 764 25.72 -4.87 -8.79
N THR A 765 25.67 -3.63 -8.31
CA THR A 765 26.36 -2.50 -8.93
C THR A 765 27.83 -2.49 -8.54
N ILE A 766 28.70 -1.97 -9.41
CA ILE A 766 30.13 -1.83 -9.09
C ILE A 766 30.30 -0.63 -8.16
N VAL A 767 31.11 -0.79 -7.10
CA VAL A 767 31.40 0.28 -6.14
C VAL A 767 32.78 0.89 -6.33
N ASP A 768 32.93 2.17 -5.98
CA ASP A 768 34.23 2.76 -5.69
C ASP A 768 34.48 2.65 -4.19
N GLU A 769 35.28 1.68 -3.74
CA GLU A 769 35.54 1.49 -2.31
C GLU A 769 36.21 2.70 -1.63
N ALA A 770 36.80 3.63 -2.39
CA ALA A 770 37.34 4.89 -1.87
C ALA A 770 36.27 6.00 -1.71
N ALA A 771 35.06 5.82 -2.25
CA ALA A 771 34.00 6.81 -2.16
C ALA A 771 33.46 6.95 -0.73
N ALA A 772 33.40 8.19 -0.26
CA ALA A 772 32.98 8.51 1.10
C ALA A 772 31.45 8.38 1.27
N PRO A 773 30.97 7.62 2.27
CA PRO A 773 29.54 7.55 2.58
C PRO A 773 29.04 8.90 3.14
N SER A 774 27.74 9.03 3.34
CA SER A 774 27.15 10.17 4.04
C SER A 774 25.98 9.78 4.93
N ILE A 775 25.78 10.57 5.99
CA ILE A 775 24.65 10.50 6.90
C ILE A 775 23.79 11.75 6.78
N SER A 776 22.47 11.54 6.70
CA SER A 776 21.43 12.58 6.71
C SER A 776 20.28 12.21 7.66
N THR A 777 19.41 13.18 7.95
CA THR A 777 18.16 12.96 8.72
C THR A 777 18.41 12.30 10.09
N VAL A 778 19.42 12.77 10.80
CA VAL A 778 19.69 12.32 12.18
C VAL A 778 18.57 12.84 13.08
N THR A 779 17.92 11.95 13.82
CA THR A 779 16.83 12.29 14.73
C THR A 779 17.00 11.64 16.10
N ILE A 780 16.40 12.25 17.11
CA ILE A 780 16.27 11.70 18.48
C ILE A 780 14.82 11.79 18.96
N SER A 781 14.42 10.85 19.81
CA SER A 781 13.07 10.79 20.38
C SER A 781 13.08 10.13 21.75
N GLY A 782 12.14 10.55 22.62
CA GLY A 782 11.97 10.04 23.98
C GLY A 782 11.63 11.17 24.97
N LYS A 783 11.24 10.80 26.20
CA LYS A 783 10.96 11.76 27.27
C LYS A 783 12.27 12.26 27.91
N LEU A 784 12.41 13.57 28.08
CA LEU A 784 13.60 14.22 28.67
C LEU A 784 13.61 14.16 30.21
N SER A 785 13.45 12.96 30.78
CA SER A 785 13.48 12.74 32.24
C SER A 785 14.55 11.72 32.63
N VAL A 786 15.23 11.93 33.74
CA VAL A 786 16.15 10.93 34.33
C VAL A 786 15.44 9.57 34.47
N GLY A 787 16.13 8.49 34.09
CA GLY A 787 15.61 7.13 34.05
C GLY A 787 14.94 6.73 32.73
N GLU A 788 14.49 7.68 31.91
CA GLU A 788 13.91 7.41 30.59
C GLU A 788 14.99 7.13 29.54
N SER A 789 14.62 6.53 28.42
CA SER A 789 15.56 6.19 27.34
C SER A 789 15.31 6.98 26.05
N LEU A 790 16.35 7.67 25.58
CA LEU A 790 16.36 8.31 24.27
C LEU A 790 16.76 7.31 23.19
N SER A 791 16.06 7.34 22.06
CA SER A 791 16.35 6.55 20.87
C SER A 791 16.83 7.47 19.75
N GLY A 792 17.75 7.00 18.91
CA GLY A 792 18.30 7.75 17.79
C GLY A 792 18.19 7.00 16.47
N SER A 793 17.97 7.72 15.37
CA SER A 793 17.97 7.15 14.02
C SER A 793 18.56 8.10 12.99
N TYR A 794 18.94 7.57 11.83
CA TYR A 794 19.54 8.32 10.72
C TYR A 794 19.36 7.59 9.39
N ILE A 795 19.70 8.25 8.28
CA ILE A 795 19.75 7.65 6.95
C ILE A 795 21.22 7.60 6.50
N PHE A 796 21.70 6.39 6.20
CA PHE A 796 23.00 6.13 5.57
C PHE A 796 22.86 6.11 4.04
N ALA A 797 23.83 6.72 3.35
CA ALA A 797 23.98 6.63 1.90
C ALA A 797 25.44 6.34 1.54
N ALA A 798 25.68 5.26 0.80
CA ALA A 798 27.04 4.82 0.47
C ALA A 798 27.72 5.65 -0.63
N ASN A 799 26.96 6.48 -1.36
CA ASN A 799 27.46 7.36 -2.45
C ASN A 799 28.33 6.62 -3.49
N THR A 800 27.85 5.48 -3.96
CA THR A 800 28.58 4.53 -4.84
C THR A 800 29.78 3.80 -4.22
N GLY A 801 30.07 4.05 -2.94
CA GLY A 801 31.02 3.24 -2.17
C GLY A 801 30.40 1.99 -1.57
N ASN A 802 31.17 1.33 -0.68
CA ASN A 802 30.75 0.10 -0.03
C ASN A 802 29.40 0.29 0.72
N PRO A 803 28.36 -0.54 0.48
CA PRO A 803 27.03 -0.33 1.04
C PRO A 803 26.89 -0.77 2.51
N THR A 804 27.88 -1.50 3.06
CA THR A 804 27.84 -1.92 4.46
C THR A 804 28.08 -0.73 5.38
N ASP A 805 27.07 -0.40 6.17
CA ASP A 805 27.12 0.66 7.17
C ASP A 805 27.79 0.14 8.46
N VAL A 806 28.92 0.74 8.82
CA VAL A 806 29.64 0.51 10.08
C VAL A 806 29.92 1.84 10.78
N SER A 807 28.99 2.79 10.63
CA SER A 807 29.07 4.15 11.16
C SER A 807 29.29 4.18 12.67
N GLU A 808 29.91 5.25 13.16
CA GLU A 808 30.30 5.42 14.56
C GLU A 808 29.42 6.47 15.23
N TYR A 809 28.91 6.19 16.44
CA TYR A 809 28.05 7.10 17.20
C TYR A 809 28.62 7.48 18.56
N GLN A 810 28.16 8.61 19.10
CA GLN A 810 28.39 9.00 20.48
C GLN A 810 27.20 9.82 21.01
N TRP A 811 26.77 9.51 22.24
CA TRP A 811 25.87 10.32 23.07
C TRP A 811 26.67 11.09 24.12
N GLY A 812 26.23 12.28 24.51
CA GLY A 812 26.89 13.07 25.57
C GLY A 812 26.40 14.51 25.62
N GLU A 813 27.07 15.35 26.40
CA GLU A 813 26.76 16.78 26.50
C GLU A 813 26.95 17.50 25.15
N LYS A 814 26.08 18.46 24.84
CA LYS A 814 26.13 19.28 23.63
C LYS A 814 27.51 19.88 23.36
N GLY A 815 28.00 19.70 22.13
CA GLY A 815 29.31 20.15 21.66
C GLY A 815 30.46 19.17 21.93
N THR A 816 30.25 18.09 22.70
CA THR A 816 31.32 17.13 23.05
C THR A 816 31.41 15.93 22.10
N THR A 817 30.29 15.54 21.47
CA THR A 817 30.17 14.21 20.84
C THR A 817 30.78 14.15 19.45
N ALA A 818 30.74 15.24 18.69
CA ALA A 818 31.26 15.31 17.33
C ALA A 818 32.78 15.05 17.26
N SER A 819 33.55 15.58 18.23
CA SER A 819 34.98 15.32 18.36
C SER A 819 35.31 13.85 18.58
N VAL A 820 34.50 13.12 19.34
CA VAL A 820 34.73 11.70 19.68
C VAL A 820 34.57 10.81 18.44
N VAL A 821 33.51 11.02 17.65
CA VAL A 821 33.34 10.26 16.39
C VAL A 821 34.35 10.71 15.32
N ASN A 822 34.73 11.99 15.30
CA ASN A 822 35.76 12.50 14.38
C ASN A 822 37.17 11.95 14.70
N SER A 823 37.48 11.61 15.96
CA SER A 823 38.74 10.96 16.33
C SER A 823 38.76 9.44 16.09
N GLY A 824 37.67 8.85 15.61
CA GLY A 824 37.55 7.39 15.48
C GLY A 824 37.34 6.66 16.81
N SER A 825 36.93 7.40 17.85
CA SER A 825 36.69 6.89 19.21
C SER A 825 35.20 6.67 19.52
N GLY A 826 34.34 6.77 18.50
CA GLY A 826 32.92 6.49 18.61
C GLY A 826 32.61 5.01 18.79
N LYS A 827 31.42 4.70 19.27
CA LYS A 827 30.91 3.32 19.36
C LYS A 827 30.42 2.88 17.99
N ALA A 828 30.70 1.64 17.60
CA ALA A 828 30.22 1.09 16.33
C ALA A 828 28.70 0.85 16.34
N ILE A 829 28.04 1.14 15.23
CA ILE A 829 26.61 0.82 15.04
C ILE A 829 26.45 -0.61 14.53
N GLY A 830 25.59 -1.39 15.20
CA GLY A 830 25.32 -2.79 14.85
C GLY A 830 24.17 -3.00 13.85
N GLN A 831 23.35 -1.97 13.59
CA GLN A 831 22.25 -2.03 12.64
C GLN A 831 22.12 -0.68 11.91
N SER A 832 22.24 -0.69 10.58
CA SER A 832 22.21 0.53 9.76
C SER A 832 20.99 1.40 10.05
N GLY A 833 21.21 2.71 10.14
CA GLY A 833 20.18 3.71 10.41
C GLY A 833 19.62 3.76 11.84
N ILE A 834 20.03 2.86 12.75
CA ILE A 834 19.55 2.82 14.14
C ILE A 834 20.73 3.05 15.10
N VAL A 835 20.60 4.02 16.00
CA VAL A 835 21.57 4.27 17.06
C VAL A 835 21.08 3.57 18.35
N PRO A 836 21.93 2.77 19.04
CA PRO A 836 21.57 2.19 20.33
C PRO A 836 21.13 3.26 21.33
N SER A 837 20.06 2.97 22.07
CA SER A 837 19.44 3.91 23.00
C SER A 837 20.36 4.32 24.15
N TYR A 838 20.08 5.49 24.71
CA TYR A 838 20.77 6.04 25.87
C TYR A 838 19.76 6.32 26.99
N THR A 839 19.93 5.65 28.12
CA THR A 839 19.12 5.89 29.33
C THR A 839 19.69 7.07 30.10
N LEU A 840 18.85 8.09 30.31
CA LEU A 840 19.22 9.35 30.96
C LEU A 840 19.59 9.12 32.43
N GLN A 841 20.76 9.63 32.83
CA GLN A 841 21.32 9.52 34.16
C GLN A 841 21.10 10.80 34.97
N SER A 842 21.15 10.72 36.30
CA SER A 842 21.02 11.92 37.17
C SER A 842 22.11 12.98 36.91
N SER A 843 23.25 12.61 36.33
CA SER A 843 24.30 13.54 35.89
C SER A 843 23.84 14.46 34.75
N ASP A 844 22.86 14.02 33.96
CA ASP A 844 22.45 14.68 32.73
C ASP A 844 21.38 15.75 32.99
N ALA A 845 20.81 15.77 34.20
CA ALA A 845 19.81 16.74 34.63
C ALA A 845 20.34 18.18 34.53
N GLY A 846 19.55 19.06 33.92
CA GLY A 846 19.94 20.43 33.58
C GLY A 846 20.81 20.58 32.33
N GLN A 847 21.32 19.48 31.75
CA GLN A 847 22.11 19.51 30.51
C GLN A 847 21.24 19.40 29.26
N VAL A 848 21.78 19.83 28.11
CA VAL A 848 21.26 19.49 26.78
C VAL A 848 22.10 18.35 26.21
N LEU A 849 21.46 17.22 25.92
CA LEU A 849 22.15 16.07 25.35
C LEU A 849 22.28 16.21 23.82
N GLU A 850 23.34 15.64 23.28
CA GLU A 850 23.66 15.57 21.86
C GLU A 850 23.95 14.13 21.45
N MET A 851 23.59 13.83 20.21
CA MET A 851 23.97 12.60 19.52
C MET A 851 24.71 12.99 18.24
N SER A 852 25.95 12.54 18.10
CA SER A 852 26.70 12.59 16.84
C SER A 852 26.79 11.22 16.21
N VAL A 853 26.65 11.16 14.90
CA VAL A 853 26.95 9.97 14.09
C VAL A 853 27.88 10.36 12.94
N ARG A 854 28.95 9.61 12.76
CA ARG A 854 29.90 9.76 11.65
C ARG A 854 29.75 8.61 10.68
N ALA A 855 29.51 8.95 9.42
CA ALA A 855 29.37 7.98 8.34
C ALA A 855 30.66 7.16 8.20
N LYS A 856 30.54 5.83 8.17
CA LYS A 856 31.67 4.92 7.89
C LYS A 856 31.16 3.70 7.14
N ASN A 857 31.83 3.34 6.04
CA ASN A 857 31.45 2.19 5.22
C ASN A 857 32.32 0.96 5.52
N GLY A 858 31.93 -0.21 5.00
CA GLY A 858 32.63 -1.48 5.21
C GLY A 858 34.08 -1.52 4.70
N ALA A 859 34.47 -0.58 3.83
CA ALA A 859 35.85 -0.37 3.39
C ALA A 859 36.67 0.52 4.36
N ASN A 860 36.10 0.90 5.51
CA ASN A 860 36.64 1.85 6.50
C ASN A 860 36.81 3.28 5.99
N VAL A 861 36.14 3.67 4.90
CA VAL A 861 36.12 5.07 4.46
C VAL A 861 35.13 5.87 5.30
N TYR A 862 35.62 6.97 5.84
CA TYR A 862 34.85 7.91 6.65
C TYR A 862 34.21 9.00 5.77
N GLY A 863 32.96 9.32 6.09
CA GLY A 863 32.21 10.42 5.47
C GLY A 863 31.95 11.58 6.42
N ASN A 864 30.82 12.26 6.24
CA ASN A 864 30.43 13.38 7.11
C ASN A 864 30.01 12.90 8.52
N THR A 865 30.13 13.83 9.47
CA THR A 865 29.52 13.72 10.79
C THR A 865 28.25 14.58 10.80
N ALA A 866 27.18 14.06 11.39
CA ALA A 866 25.91 14.75 11.57
C ALA A 866 25.47 14.65 13.03
N THR A 867 24.87 15.72 13.53
CA THR A 867 24.64 15.95 14.97
C THR A 867 23.20 16.41 15.21
N VAL A 868 22.60 15.95 16.30
CA VAL A 868 21.27 16.42 16.75
C VAL A 868 21.28 16.56 18.28
N THR A 869 20.47 17.49 18.81
CA THR A 869 20.45 17.84 20.24
C THR A 869 19.04 17.83 20.80
N THR A 870 18.87 17.63 22.11
CA THR A 870 17.58 17.75 22.81
C THR A 870 17.04 19.18 22.85
N ALA A 871 17.82 20.17 22.41
CA ALA A 871 17.36 21.56 22.33
C ALA A 871 16.23 21.76 21.30
N GLN A 872 15.21 22.51 21.70
CA GLN A 872 13.96 22.70 20.94
C GLN A 872 14.09 23.54 19.66
N ASN A 873 15.28 24.06 19.35
CA ASN A 873 15.55 24.93 18.20
C ASN A 873 16.24 24.20 17.02
N GLY A 874 16.43 22.88 17.12
CA GLY A 874 17.14 22.07 16.11
C GLY A 874 16.21 21.14 15.31
N GLY A 875 16.46 21.00 14.02
CA GLY A 875 15.78 19.99 13.19
C GLY A 875 16.17 18.57 13.62
N GLY A 876 15.20 17.64 13.58
CA GLY A 876 15.40 16.23 13.96
C GLY A 876 15.17 15.91 15.45
N ASN A 877 14.91 16.91 16.28
CA ASN A 877 14.49 16.70 17.66
C ASN A 877 13.00 16.35 17.75
N ASN A 878 12.67 15.12 18.19
CA ASN A 878 11.32 14.64 18.48
C ASN A 878 11.19 14.21 19.95
N THR A 879 11.88 14.88 20.87
CA THR A 879 11.79 14.60 22.32
C THR A 879 10.65 15.36 22.99
N GLU A 880 10.12 14.80 24.08
CA GLU A 880 8.98 15.35 24.83
C GLU A 880 9.32 15.63 26.30
N GLY A 881 8.59 16.55 26.92
CA GLY A 881 8.88 17.02 28.28
C GLY A 881 10.22 17.75 28.40
N GLY A 882 10.86 17.65 29.56
CA GLY A 882 12.12 18.33 29.87
C GLY A 882 11.91 19.73 30.45
N GLY A 883 13.04 20.44 30.58
CA GLY A 883 13.11 21.83 31.05
C GLY A 883 13.31 22.82 29.91
N ASP A 884 13.43 24.10 30.28
CA ASP A 884 13.56 25.20 29.34
C ASP A 884 14.71 25.00 28.35
N GLY A 885 14.46 25.28 27.08
CA GLY A 885 15.45 25.09 26.02
C GLY A 885 15.79 23.63 25.68
N GLY A 886 15.09 22.65 26.26
CA GLY A 886 15.29 21.21 25.98
C GLY A 886 16.32 20.54 26.89
N THR A 887 16.45 21.01 28.13
CA THR A 887 17.28 20.34 29.15
C THR A 887 16.59 19.10 29.71
N ILE A 888 17.36 18.11 30.16
CA ILE A 888 16.83 16.95 30.88
C ILE A 888 16.39 17.37 32.28
N VAL A 889 15.28 16.83 32.79
CA VAL A 889 14.81 17.04 34.17
C VAL A 889 14.97 15.81 35.03
N ASP A 890 15.21 15.99 36.32
CA ASP A 890 15.06 14.94 37.33
C ASP A 890 13.76 15.17 38.09
N GLU A 891 12.71 14.42 37.76
CA GLU A 891 11.37 14.59 38.34
C GLU A 891 11.33 14.41 39.87
N GLN A 892 12.39 13.88 40.51
CA GLN A 892 12.50 13.76 41.97
C GLN A 892 13.03 15.04 42.66
N VAL A 893 13.58 16.00 41.90
CA VAL A 893 14.15 17.23 42.47
C VAL A 893 13.04 18.20 42.91
N ALA A 894 13.13 18.62 44.18
CA ALA A 894 12.18 19.55 44.77
C ALA A 894 12.32 20.97 44.20
N PRO A 895 11.20 21.66 43.89
CA PRO A 895 11.20 23.06 43.51
C PRO A 895 11.43 23.98 44.72
N SER A 896 11.54 25.28 44.48
CA SER A 896 11.61 26.29 45.55
C SER A 896 10.82 27.56 45.22
N ILE A 897 10.42 28.28 46.27
CA ILE A 897 9.75 29.58 46.20
C ILE A 897 10.61 30.64 46.90
N SER A 898 10.68 31.82 46.27
CA SER A 898 11.29 33.04 46.81
C SER A 898 10.45 34.28 46.49
N THR A 899 10.90 35.45 46.98
CA THR A 899 10.29 36.79 46.72
C THR A 899 8.77 36.88 46.92
N VAL A 900 8.22 36.20 47.93
CA VAL A 900 6.79 36.27 48.23
C VAL A 900 6.42 37.69 48.66
N ALA A 901 5.44 38.29 47.99
CA ALA A 901 5.03 39.66 48.22
C ALA A 901 3.51 39.84 48.13
N ILE A 902 3.00 40.84 48.86
CA ILE A 902 1.59 41.26 48.86
C ILE A 902 1.47 42.77 48.63
N SER A 903 0.40 43.20 47.96
CA SER A 903 0.10 44.61 47.71
C SER A 903 -1.41 44.88 47.67
N GLY A 904 -1.80 46.14 47.91
CA GLY A 904 -3.19 46.60 47.97
C GLY A 904 -3.47 47.45 49.20
N LYS A 905 -4.66 48.05 49.27
CA LYS A 905 -5.09 48.90 50.39
C LYS A 905 -5.63 48.04 51.55
N LEU A 906 -5.19 48.31 52.78
CA LEU A 906 -5.59 47.58 54.00
C LEU A 906 -6.95 48.06 54.57
N SER A 907 -7.99 48.07 53.73
CA SER A 907 -9.36 48.43 54.13
C SER A 907 -10.34 47.30 53.79
N VAL A 908 -11.32 47.06 54.65
CA VAL A 908 -12.45 46.16 54.36
C VAL A 908 -13.09 46.52 53.01
N GLY A 909 -13.36 45.51 52.19
CA GLY A 909 -13.88 45.64 50.82
C GLY A 909 -12.82 45.75 49.72
N GLU A 910 -11.57 46.13 50.05
CA GLU A 910 -10.47 46.21 49.09
C GLU A 910 -9.86 44.84 48.79
N ALA A 911 -9.18 44.71 47.65
CA ALA A 911 -8.50 43.48 47.24
C ALA A 911 -6.99 43.54 47.47
N LEU A 912 -6.44 42.55 48.16
CA LEU A 912 -5.01 42.28 48.21
C LEU A 912 -4.61 41.31 47.08
N SER A 913 -3.52 41.61 46.40
CA SER A 913 -2.87 40.75 45.40
C SER A 913 -1.60 40.13 45.97
N GLY A 914 -1.29 38.90 45.55
CA GLY A 914 -0.08 38.19 45.98
C GLY A 914 0.78 37.74 44.80
N SER A 915 2.10 37.71 45.00
CA SER A 915 3.07 37.27 43.99
C SER A 915 4.26 36.55 44.62
N TYR A 916 4.99 35.77 43.82
CA TYR A 916 6.19 35.02 44.23
C TYR A 916 7.05 34.65 43.00
N THR A 917 8.28 34.18 43.23
CA THR A 917 9.13 33.58 42.19
C THR A 917 9.24 32.08 42.43
N PHE A 918 8.89 31.27 41.42
CA PHE A 918 9.07 29.83 41.39
C PHE A 918 10.41 29.46 40.72
N ALA A 919 11.13 28.49 41.29
CA ALA A 919 12.34 27.93 40.69
C ALA A 919 12.31 26.40 40.78
N ALA A 920 12.24 25.73 39.62
CA ALA A 920 12.21 24.28 39.52
C ALA A 920 13.57 23.59 39.78
N ASN A 921 14.65 24.36 39.85
CA ASN A 921 16.04 23.88 39.90
C ASN A 921 16.35 23.05 38.65
N THR A 922 16.48 21.72 38.78
CA THR A 922 16.59 20.76 37.66
C THR A 922 15.40 19.79 37.60
N GLY A 923 14.35 20.04 38.38
CA GLY A 923 13.13 19.24 38.40
C GLY A 923 12.11 19.65 37.34
N ASN A 924 10.89 19.12 37.46
CA ASN A 924 9.80 19.45 36.53
C ASN A 924 9.51 20.97 36.57
N PRO A 925 9.54 21.69 35.42
CA PRO A 925 9.40 23.15 35.37
C PRO A 925 7.95 23.64 35.61
N THR A 926 6.97 22.74 35.59
CA THR A 926 5.57 23.09 35.79
C THR A 926 5.34 23.49 37.24
N ASP A 927 4.98 24.75 37.48
CA ASP A 927 4.54 25.24 38.77
C ASP A 927 3.12 24.71 39.08
N ALA A 928 3.00 23.97 40.17
CA ALA A 928 1.74 23.42 40.69
C ALA A 928 1.50 23.86 42.14
N SER A 929 2.12 24.98 42.56
CA SER A 929 2.15 25.42 43.95
C SER A 929 0.80 25.66 44.60
N GLU A 930 0.80 25.60 45.92
CA GLU A 930 -0.38 25.74 46.76
C GLU A 930 -0.26 26.99 47.65
N TYR A 931 -1.34 27.77 47.75
CA TYR A 931 -1.42 29.00 48.55
C TYR A 931 -2.52 28.95 49.61
N GLN A 932 -2.37 29.78 50.64
CA GLN A 932 -3.43 30.07 51.60
C GLN A 932 -3.33 31.53 52.09
N TRP A 933 -4.48 32.22 52.13
CA TRP A 933 -4.66 33.51 52.82
C TRP A 933 -5.36 33.28 54.17
N GLY A 934 -5.06 34.11 55.18
CA GLY A 934 -5.70 34.02 56.49
C GLY A 934 -5.02 34.88 57.55
N VAL A 935 -5.43 34.75 58.81
CA VAL A 935 -4.83 35.48 59.93
C VAL A 935 -3.39 34.99 60.17
N LYS A 936 -2.49 35.91 60.54
CA LYS A 936 -1.08 35.63 60.83
C LYS A 936 -0.88 34.41 61.75
N GLY A 937 0.03 33.52 61.34
CA GLY A 937 0.34 32.27 62.03
C GLY A 937 -0.61 31.09 61.71
N THR A 938 -1.63 31.27 60.87
CA THR A 938 -2.59 30.18 60.56
C THR A 938 -2.38 29.53 59.20
N THR A 939 -1.63 30.14 58.28
CA THR A 939 -1.68 29.75 56.86
C THR A 939 -0.61 28.75 56.44
N ALA A 940 0.57 28.76 57.07
CA ALA A 940 1.69 27.88 56.71
C ALA A 940 1.35 26.39 56.91
N SER A 941 0.74 26.05 58.04
CA SER A 941 0.33 24.66 58.35
C SER A 941 -0.74 24.12 57.42
N VAL A 942 -1.54 24.97 56.77
CA VAL A 942 -2.55 24.55 55.78
C VAL A 942 -1.88 24.08 54.49
N VAL A 943 -0.91 24.84 53.98
CA VAL A 943 -0.15 24.44 52.77
C VAL A 943 0.83 23.30 53.05
N ASP A 944 1.44 23.24 54.24
CA ASP A 944 2.32 22.14 54.65
C ASP A 944 1.59 20.79 54.77
N ASN A 945 0.31 20.81 55.14
CA ASN A 945 -0.56 19.63 55.18
C ASN A 945 -1.23 19.31 53.82
N GLY A 946 -0.86 20.00 52.73
CA GLY A 946 -1.43 19.76 51.39
C GLY A 946 -2.91 20.14 51.28
N SER A 947 -3.39 21.03 52.16
CA SER A 947 -4.77 21.55 52.19
C SER A 947 -4.86 22.96 51.60
N GLY A 948 -3.80 23.43 50.95
CA GLY A 948 -3.76 24.72 50.28
C GLY A 948 -4.59 24.72 48.99
N LYS A 949 -4.89 25.93 48.48
CA LYS A 949 -5.55 26.10 47.19
C LYS A 949 -4.49 26.06 46.08
N ALA A 950 -4.77 25.36 44.98
CA ALA A 950 -3.86 25.32 43.84
C ALA A 950 -3.74 26.69 43.14
N ILE A 951 -2.54 27.02 42.70
CA ILE A 951 -2.24 28.22 41.90
C ILE A 951 -2.47 27.92 40.41
N GLY A 952 -3.18 28.82 39.72
CA GLY A 952 -3.50 28.67 38.29
C GLY A 952 -2.51 29.32 37.33
N HIS A 953 -1.65 30.24 37.80
CA HIS A 953 -0.65 30.95 37.01
C HIS A 953 0.63 31.11 37.83
N SER A 954 1.75 30.59 37.34
CA SER A 954 3.03 30.63 38.08
C SER A 954 3.40 32.05 38.51
N GLY A 955 3.83 32.17 39.76
CA GLY A 955 4.24 33.44 40.38
C GLY A 955 3.11 34.39 40.79
N ILE A 956 1.84 34.07 40.52
CA ILE A 956 0.68 34.94 40.80
C ILE A 956 -0.32 34.21 41.70
N VAL A 957 -0.57 34.76 42.89
CA VAL A 957 -1.58 34.24 43.83
C VAL A 957 -2.92 34.94 43.58
N PRO A 958 -4.05 34.21 43.48
CA PRO A 958 -5.38 34.81 43.37
C PRO A 958 -5.67 35.82 44.49
N ASN A 959 -6.25 36.96 44.10
CA ASN A 959 -6.53 38.08 45.01
C ASN A 959 -7.47 37.68 46.15
N TYR A 960 -7.28 38.32 47.30
CA TYR A 960 -8.14 38.18 48.48
C TYR A 960 -8.83 39.50 48.79
N THR A 961 -10.16 39.53 48.69
CA THR A 961 -10.95 40.69 49.12
C THR A 961 -11.11 40.67 50.64
N LEU A 962 -10.69 41.76 51.28
CA LEU A 962 -10.73 41.93 52.74
C LEU A 962 -12.16 41.96 53.26
N GLN A 963 -12.46 41.12 54.24
CA GLN A 963 -13.79 40.95 54.85
C GLN A 963 -13.88 41.73 56.16
N SER A 964 -15.11 42.05 56.61
CA SER A 964 -15.34 42.73 57.89
C SER A 964 -14.81 41.93 59.11
N SER A 965 -14.64 40.61 58.98
CA SER A 965 -14.00 39.75 60.00
C SER A 965 -12.51 40.03 60.19
N ASP A 966 -11.87 40.63 59.20
CA ASP A 966 -10.42 40.80 59.15
C ASP A 966 -10.00 42.16 59.74
N ALA A 967 -10.98 43.04 60.02
CA ALA A 967 -10.75 44.33 60.66
C ALA A 967 -10.06 44.16 62.04
N GLY A 968 -8.98 44.91 62.27
CA GLY A 968 -8.11 44.76 63.43
C GLY A 968 -7.14 43.57 63.39
N GLN A 969 -7.20 42.70 62.38
CA GLN A 969 -6.27 41.58 62.21
C GLN A 969 -5.08 41.96 61.33
N ILE A 970 -3.98 41.20 61.48
CA ILE A 970 -2.87 41.16 60.53
C ILE A 970 -3.05 39.93 59.66
N LEU A 971 -3.13 40.12 58.35
CA LEU A 971 -3.29 39.04 57.38
C LEU A 971 -1.92 38.47 56.99
N GLU A 972 -1.92 37.20 56.57
CA GLU A 972 -0.77 36.43 56.11
C GLU A 972 -1.15 35.68 54.83
N MET A 973 -0.17 35.56 53.95
CA MET A 973 -0.20 34.70 52.78
C MET A 973 0.95 33.71 52.89
N SER A 974 0.65 32.41 52.82
CA SER A 974 1.66 31.34 52.67
C SER A 974 1.56 30.70 51.30
N VAL A 975 2.70 30.37 50.71
CA VAL A 975 2.79 29.60 49.47
C VAL A 975 3.82 28.48 49.63
N ARG A 976 3.46 27.27 49.20
CA ARG A 976 4.34 26.09 49.21
C ARG A 976 4.74 25.70 47.81
N ALA A 977 6.04 25.51 47.60
CA ALA A 977 6.61 25.05 46.33
C ALA A 977 6.09 23.64 46.00
N LYS A 978 5.54 23.44 44.79
CA LYS A 978 5.14 22.12 44.27
C LYS A 978 5.31 22.11 42.76
N ASN A 979 5.87 21.03 42.22
CA ASN A 979 6.09 20.90 40.78
C ASN A 979 5.04 19.97 40.12
N GLY A 980 5.03 19.91 38.78
CA GLY A 980 4.13 19.05 38.00
C GLY A 980 4.30 17.54 38.25
N ALA A 981 5.41 17.11 38.86
CA ALA A 981 5.64 15.73 39.30
C ALA A 981 5.09 15.46 40.73
N ASN A 982 4.40 16.43 41.34
CA ASN A 982 3.90 16.42 42.72
C ASN A 982 5.00 16.37 43.81
N VAL A 983 6.23 16.76 43.49
CA VAL A 983 7.28 16.93 44.51
C VAL A 983 7.12 18.30 45.17
N TYR A 984 7.08 18.29 46.50
CA TYR A 984 6.96 19.49 47.33
C TYR A 984 8.34 20.01 47.73
N GLY A 985 8.48 21.34 47.78
CA GLY A 985 9.64 22.07 48.28
C GLY A 985 9.33 22.90 49.51
N ASN A 986 9.97 24.08 49.63
CA ASN A 986 9.81 24.97 50.77
C ASN A 986 8.46 25.70 50.79
N THR A 987 8.04 26.09 52.00
CA THR A 987 6.96 27.05 52.25
C THR A 987 7.56 28.42 52.54
N ALA A 988 6.97 29.47 52.01
CA ALA A 988 7.37 30.86 52.23
C ALA A 988 6.13 31.73 52.53
N THR A 989 6.30 32.71 53.42
CA THR A 989 5.17 33.47 53.98
C THR A 989 5.45 34.98 53.98
N VAL A 990 4.39 35.78 53.93
CA VAL A 990 4.45 37.25 54.04
C VAL A 990 3.19 37.76 54.76
N THR A 991 3.28 38.90 55.45
CA THR A 991 2.19 39.45 56.29
C THR A 991 1.96 40.93 56.04
N THR A 992 0.75 41.43 56.33
CA THR A 992 0.42 42.87 56.24
C THR A 992 1.11 43.73 57.29
N ALA A 993 1.83 43.14 58.25
CA ALA A 993 2.63 43.87 59.23
C ALA A 993 3.76 44.66 58.56
N GLN A 994 3.97 45.91 58.97
CA GLN A 994 4.98 46.80 58.37
C GLN A 994 6.44 46.47 58.73
N SER A 995 6.70 45.36 59.43
CA SER A 995 8.02 44.97 59.92
C SER A 995 8.69 43.83 59.13
N GLY A 996 8.22 43.54 57.90
CA GLY A 996 8.72 42.43 57.07
C GLY A 996 8.92 42.82 55.60
N GLY A 997 9.88 42.17 54.93
CA GLY A 997 10.08 42.33 53.49
C GLY A 997 8.95 41.69 52.66
N GLY A 998 8.68 42.23 51.47
CA GLY A 998 7.61 41.76 50.58
C GLY A 998 6.22 42.37 50.85
N ASN A 999 6.06 43.16 51.92
CA ASN A 999 4.83 43.90 52.17
C ASN A 999 4.84 45.24 51.43
N ASN A 1000 4.05 45.35 50.36
CA ASN A 1000 3.82 46.55 49.57
C ASN A 1000 2.36 47.03 49.70
N THR A 1001 1.77 46.91 50.90
CA THR A 1001 0.40 47.37 51.18
C THR A 1001 0.35 48.82 51.66
N GLU A 1002 -0.79 49.49 51.45
CA GLU A 1002 -1.00 50.90 51.79
C GLU A 1002 -2.23 51.11 52.70
N GLY A 1003 -2.23 52.21 53.47
CA GLY A 1003 -3.24 52.47 54.49
C GLY A 1003 -3.16 51.49 55.67
N GLY A 1004 -4.30 51.23 56.30
CA GLY A 1004 -4.40 50.36 57.48
C GLY A 1004 -4.21 51.08 58.81
N GLY A 1005 -4.37 50.32 59.89
CA GLY A 1005 -4.20 50.75 61.27
C GLY A 1005 -2.79 50.48 61.80
N GLU A 1006 -2.60 50.72 63.10
CA GLU A 1006 -1.31 50.51 63.76
C GLU A 1006 -0.79 49.08 63.55
N GLY A 1007 0.52 48.96 63.27
CA GLY A 1007 1.17 47.67 63.05
C GLY A 1007 0.82 46.95 61.74
N GLY A 1008 0.05 47.55 60.83
CA GLY A 1008 -0.40 46.91 59.59
C GLY A 1008 -1.67 46.06 59.75
N ALA A 1009 -2.51 46.42 60.74
CA ALA A 1009 -3.85 45.88 60.90
C ALA A 1009 -4.81 46.43 59.83
N ILE A 1010 -5.78 45.64 59.40
CA ILE A 1010 -6.81 46.08 58.44
C ILE A 1010 -7.82 47.01 59.14
N VAL A 1011 -8.23 48.09 58.47
CA VAL A 1011 -9.28 49.00 58.98
C VAL A 1011 -10.63 48.74 58.32
N ASP A 1012 -11.71 48.96 59.07
CA ASP A 1012 -13.06 49.11 58.53
C ASP A 1012 -13.38 50.60 58.45
N GLU A 1013 -13.22 51.22 57.28
CA GLU A 1013 -13.48 52.66 57.09
C GLU A 1013 -14.93 53.07 57.43
N THR A 1014 -15.87 52.12 57.55
CA THR A 1014 -17.26 52.36 57.97
C THR A 1014 -17.49 52.35 59.48
N ALA A 1015 -16.51 51.90 60.27
CA ALA A 1015 -16.64 51.82 61.73
C ALA A 1015 -16.66 53.22 62.37
N ALA A 1016 -17.66 53.46 63.22
CA ALA A 1016 -17.85 54.74 63.90
C ALA A 1016 -16.81 54.95 65.03
N PRO A 1017 -16.17 56.13 65.10
CA PRO A 1017 -15.29 56.49 66.21
C PRO A 1017 -16.10 56.80 67.48
N SER A 1018 -15.44 57.04 68.61
CA SER A 1018 -16.07 57.61 69.79
C SER A 1018 -15.17 58.62 70.52
N ILE A 1019 -15.79 59.51 71.30
CA ILE A 1019 -15.14 60.30 72.34
C ILE A 1019 -15.39 59.60 73.67
N SER A 1020 -14.32 59.17 74.36
CA SER A 1020 -14.39 58.42 75.62
C SER A 1020 -14.25 59.29 76.87
N THR A 1021 -13.58 60.44 76.78
CA THR A 1021 -13.46 61.44 77.84
C THR A 1021 -13.58 62.83 77.25
N VAL A 1022 -14.11 63.79 78.01
CA VAL A 1022 -14.15 65.21 77.66
C VAL A 1022 -14.01 66.04 78.94
N ALA A 1023 -13.22 67.10 78.92
CA ALA A 1023 -12.92 67.93 80.08
C ALA A 1023 -12.68 69.40 79.72
N ILE A 1024 -12.93 70.30 80.69
CA ILE A 1024 -12.67 71.75 80.61
C ILE A 1024 -11.91 72.24 81.84
N SER A 1025 -11.13 73.30 81.69
CA SER A 1025 -10.30 73.90 82.74
C SER A 1025 -10.08 75.39 82.51
N GLY A 1026 -9.75 76.14 83.58
CA GLY A 1026 -9.53 77.59 83.54
C GLY A 1026 -10.32 78.33 84.63
N LYS A 1027 -10.07 79.64 84.79
CA LYS A 1027 -10.75 80.49 85.79
C LYS A 1027 -12.09 81.00 85.24
N LEU A 1028 -13.17 80.90 86.01
CA LEU A 1028 -14.53 81.34 85.62
C LEU A 1028 -14.75 82.86 85.76
N THR A 1029 -13.80 83.68 85.31
CA THR A 1029 -13.87 85.15 85.34
C THR A 1029 -13.90 85.72 83.92
N VAL A 1030 -14.71 86.76 83.67
CA VAL A 1030 -14.72 87.48 82.38
C VAL A 1030 -13.30 87.95 82.00
N GLY A 1031 -12.89 87.70 80.76
CA GLY A 1031 -11.55 87.98 80.25
C GLY A 1031 -10.56 86.81 80.34
N GLU A 1032 -10.82 85.80 81.18
CA GLU A 1032 -10.00 84.58 81.28
C GLU A 1032 -10.36 83.56 80.20
N ALA A 1033 -9.44 82.62 79.92
CA ALA A 1033 -9.63 81.59 78.90
C ALA A 1033 -9.93 80.21 79.49
N LEU A 1034 -10.98 79.55 78.99
CA LEU A 1034 -11.25 78.15 79.24
C LEU A 1034 -10.61 77.27 78.17
N SER A 1035 -9.92 76.22 78.59
CA SER A 1035 -9.27 75.22 77.72
C SER A 1035 -10.02 73.89 77.80
N GLY A 1036 -10.21 73.23 76.66
CA GLY A 1036 -10.90 71.95 76.56
C GLY A 1036 -10.02 70.81 76.05
N SER A 1037 -10.30 69.59 76.48
CA SER A 1037 -9.59 68.38 76.05
C SER A 1037 -10.53 67.17 75.96
N TYR A 1038 -10.15 66.16 75.18
CA TYR A 1038 -10.92 64.93 75.01
C TYR A 1038 -10.03 63.74 74.61
N THR A 1039 -10.58 62.53 74.56
CA THR A 1039 -9.90 61.33 74.03
C THR A 1039 -10.69 60.73 72.89
N PHE A 1040 -10.08 60.67 71.70
CA PHE A 1040 -10.62 60.02 70.50
C PHE A 1040 -10.31 58.52 70.50
N VAL A 1041 -11.29 57.70 70.15
CA VAL A 1041 -11.17 56.24 70.05
C VAL A 1041 -11.69 55.79 68.67
N PRO A 1042 -10.81 55.37 67.73
CA PRO A 1042 -11.24 54.99 66.38
C PRO A 1042 -11.82 53.57 66.27
N HIS A 1043 -11.70 52.74 67.30
CA HIS A 1043 -11.97 51.29 67.24
C HIS A 1043 -11.18 50.62 66.10
N THR A 1044 -11.83 49.82 65.24
CA THR A 1044 -11.25 49.25 64.01
C THR A 1044 -11.33 50.21 62.81
N GLY A 1045 -11.81 51.44 63.02
CA GLY A 1045 -12.02 52.43 61.96
C GLY A 1045 -10.80 53.28 61.62
N ASN A 1046 -11.03 54.30 60.79
CA ASN A 1046 -9.99 55.25 60.41
C ASN A 1046 -9.46 55.98 61.66
N THR A 1047 -8.15 55.92 61.88
CA THR A 1047 -7.45 56.47 63.06
C THR A 1047 -7.28 57.99 63.02
N THR A 1048 -7.55 58.63 61.88
CA THR A 1048 -7.49 60.09 61.74
C THR A 1048 -8.67 60.72 62.47
N ASP A 1049 -8.39 61.53 63.48
CA ASP A 1049 -9.39 62.33 64.18
C ASP A 1049 -9.74 63.59 63.39
N ALA A 1050 -11.02 63.75 63.07
CA ALA A 1050 -11.60 64.90 62.37
C ALA A 1050 -12.78 65.49 63.17
N SER A 1051 -12.80 65.28 64.49
CA SER A 1051 -13.89 65.63 65.39
C SER A 1051 -14.25 67.12 65.37
N GLU A 1052 -15.51 67.42 65.70
CA GLU A 1052 -16.08 68.77 65.64
C GLU A 1052 -16.48 69.24 67.05
N TYR A 1053 -16.22 70.51 67.38
CA TYR A 1053 -16.48 71.09 68.71
C TYR A 1053 -17.37 72.33 68.67
N GLN A 1054 -18.02 72.64 69.80
CA GLN A 1054 -18.71 73.91 70.02
C GLN A 1054 -18.64 74.33 71.48
N TRP A 1055 -18.36 75.61 71.74
CA TRP A 1055 -18.54 76.29 73.03
C TRP A 1055 -19.84 77.12 73.02
N GLY A 1056 -20.48 77.29 74.17
CA GLY A 1056 -21.67 78.11 74.29
C GLY A 1056 -22.40 77.91 75.62
N VAL A 1057 -23.62 78.43 75.74
CA VAL A 1057 -24.43 78.31 76.95
C VAL A 1057 -24.86 76.85 77.15
N LYS A 1058 -24.92 76.38 78.40
CA LYS A 1058 -25.40 75.04 78.76
C LYS A 1058 -26.72 74.66 78.07
N GLY A 1059 -26.76 73.48 77.47
CA GLY A 1059 -27.88 72.95 76.71
C GLY A 1059 -27.96 73.42 75.24
N THR A 1060 -27.02 74.25 74.75
CA THR A 1060 -27.06 74.78 73.38
C THR A 1060 -26.03 74.15 72.44
N THR A 1061 -25.00 73.47 72.95
CA THR A 1061 -23.82 73.13 72.12
C THR A 1061 -23.88 71.77 71.43
N ALA A 1062 -24.55 70.78 72.03
CA ALA A 1062 -24.64 69.42 71.48
C ALA A 1062 -25.35 69.38 70.11
N SER A 1063 -26.48 70.08 69.99
CA SER A 1063 -27.25 70.15 68.75
C SER A 1063 -26.50 70.85 67.61
N VAL A 1064 -25.51 71.70 67.90
CA VAL A 1064 -24.67 72.36 66.87
C VAL A 1064 -23.72 71.35 66.24
N VAL A 1065 -23.04 70.52 67.06
CA VAL A 1065 -22.13 69.48 66.55
C VAL A 1065 -22.90 68.29 65.96
N ASP A 1066 -24.06 67.93 66.50
CA ASP A 1066 -24.92 66.87 65.96
C ASP A 1066 -25.50 67.22 64.56
N ASN A 1067 -25.75 68.51 64.30
CA ASN A 1067 -26.14 69.00 62.98
C ASN A 1067 -24.96 69.30 62.03
N GLY A 1068 -23.73 68.93 62.40
CA GLY A 1068 -22.53 69.14 61.57
C GLY A 1068 -22.17 70.61 61.37
N SER A 1069 -22.60 71.48 62.29
CA SER A 1069 -22.32 72.92 62.30
C SER A 1069 -21.24 73.28 63.34
N GLY A 1070 -20.55 72.28 63.89
CA GLY A 1070 -19.43 72.47 64.80
C GLY A 1070 -18.18 73.00 64.10
N LYS A 1071 -17.25 73.53 64.88
CA LYS A 1071 -15.92 73.92 64.41
C LYS A 1071 -15.02 72.68 64.33
N ALA A 1072 -14.22 72.56 63.28
CA ALA A 1072 -13.26 71.46 63.17
C ALA A 1072 -12.14 71.56 64.23
N ILE A 1073 -11.71 70.43 64.77
CA ILE A 1073 -10.58 70.36 65.71
C ILE A 1073 -9.27 70.22 64.93
N GLY A 1074 -8.31 71.12 65.19
CA GLY A 1074 -7.02 71.15 64.49
C GLY A 1074 -5.94 70.23 65.07
N GLN A 1075 -6.13 69.73 66.29
CA GLN A 1075 -5.20 68.81 66.96
C GLN A 1075 -5.99 67.81 67.80
N SER A 1076 -5.86 66.51 67.52
CA SER A 1076 -6.60 65.46 68.22
C SER A 1076 -6.44 65.56 69.74
N GLY A 1077 -7.58 65.44 70.44
CA GLY A 1077 -7.67 65.51 71.90
C GLY A 1077 -7.61 66.92 72.50
N ILE A 1078 -7.40 67.98 71.72
CA ILE A 1078 -7.32 69.37 72.22
C ILE A 1078 -8.38 70.24 71.56
N VAL A 1079 -9.22 70.88 72.37
CA VAL A 1079 -10.22 71.84 71.90
C VAL A 1079 -9.65 73.26 72.01
N PRO A 1080 -9.70 74.08 70.95
CA PRO A 1080 -9.28 75.48 71.02
C PRO A 1080 -10.01 76.24 72.14
N SER A 1081 -9.25 77.05 72.88
CA SER A 1081 -9.74 77.76 74.06
C SER A 1081 -10.80 78.81 73.74
N TYR A 1082 -11.62 79.12 74.73
CA TYR A 1082 -12.66 80.14 74.67
C TYR A 1082 -12.43 81.20 75.75
N THR A 1083 -12.19 82.44 75.34
CA THR A 1083 -12.09 83.57 76.26
C THR A 1083 -13.48 84.03 76.69
N LEU A 1084 -13.73 84.03 78.00
CA LEU A 1084 -15.00 84.40 78.61
C LEU A 1084 -15.33 85.88 78.33
N GLN A 1085 -16.52 86.14 77.80
CA GLN A 1085 -17.00 87.47 77.43
C GLN A 1085 -17.92 88.03 78.52
N GLY A 1086 -18.11 89.35 78.56
CA GLY A 1086 -19.05 89.99 79.50
C GLY A 1086 -20.51 89.54 79.33
N SER A 1087 -20.88 89.01 78.15
CA SER A 1087 -22.18 88.36 77.90
C SER A 1087 -22.37 87.05 78.66
N ASP A 1088 -21.28 86.42 79.10
CA ASP A 1088 -21.29 85.08 79.68
C ASP A 1088 -21.42 85.15 81.21
N ALA A 1089 -21.28 86.34 81.81
CA ALA A 1089 -21.46 86.61 83.23
C ALA A 1089 -22.84 86.15 83.73
N GLY A 1090 -22.87 85.45 84.86
CA GLY A 1090 -24.06 84.81 85.42
C GLY A 1090 -24.54 83.54 84.68
N GLN A 1091 -23.86 83.12 83.61
CA GLN A 1091 -24.23 81.92 82.83
C GLN A 1091 -23.32 80.73 83.14
N VAL A 1092 -23.78 79.53 82.79
CA VAL A 1092 -22.98 78.30 82.80
C VAL A 1092 -22.57 77.98 81.37
N LEU A 1093 -21.26 77.90 81.11
CA LEU A 1093 -20.72 77.57 79.80
C LEU A 1093 -20.61 76.06 79.62
N GLU A 1094 -20.72 75.59 78.39
CA GLU A 1094 -20.69 74.20 77.96
C GLU A 1094 -19.79 74.04 76.73
N MET A 1095 -19.15 72.89 76.65
CA MET A 1095 -18.39 72.42 75.50
C MET A 1095 -18.93 71.07 75.06
N SER A 1096 -19.28 70.95 73.78
CA SER A 1096 -19.60 69.66 73.15
C SER A 1096 -18.55 69.31 72.10
N VAL A 1097 -18.18 68.02 72.04
CA VAL A 1097 -17.31 67.45 71.01
C VAL A 1097 -17.99 66.23 70.40
N ARG A 1098 -18.13 66.20 69.08
CA ARG A 1098 -18.65 65.05 68.32
C ARG A 1098 -17.52 64.30 67.65
N ALA A 1099 -17.43 63.01 67.92
CA ALA A 1099 -16.47 62.13 67.28
C ALA A 1099 -16.69 62.09 65.76
N LYS A 1100 -15.63 62.29 64.98
CA LYS A 1100 -15.65 62.12 63.53
C LYS A 1100 -14.28 61.63 63.07
N ASN A 1101 -14.24 60.67 62.15
CA ASN A 1101 -12.99 60.13 61.63
C ASN A 1101 -12.65 60.69 60.23
N GLY A 1102 -11.44 60.42 59.75
CA GLY A 1102 -10.97 60.84 58.41
C GLY A 1102 -11.76 60.27 57.23
N ALA A 1103 -12.59 59.24 57.45
CA ALA A 1103 -13.53 58.71 56.45
C ALA A 1103 -14.90 59.42 56.47
N ASN A 1104 -15.05 60.50 57.26
CA ASN A 1104 -16.30 61.21 57.53
C ASN A 1104 -17.40 60.38 58.23
N VAL A 1105 -17.03 59.30 58.92
CA VAL A 1105 -17.96 58.57 59.79
C VAL A 1105 -18.07 59.30 61.13
N TYR A 1106 -19.30 59.59 61.53
CA TYR A 1106 -19.63 60.26 62.78
C TYR A 1106 -19.89 59.25 63.90
N GLY A 1107 -19.44 59.57 65.10
CA GLY A 1107 -19.68 58.83 66.33
C GLY A 1107 -20.56 59.57 67.33
N ASN A 1108 -20.33 59.32 68.63
CA ASN A 1108 -21.05 59.99 69.71
C ASN A 1108 -20.63 61.46 69.91
N THR A 1109 -21.53 62.23 70.51
CA THR A 1109 -21.27 63.55 71.06
C THR A 1109 -21.06 63.44 72.57
N ALA A 1110 -20.00 64.07 73.08
CA ALA A 1110 -19.65 64.14 74.50
C ALA A 1110 -19.66 65.60 74.95
N THR A 1111 -20.23 65.87 76.13
CA THR A 1111 -20.52 67.23 76.61
C THR A 1111 -20.01 67.45 78.04
N VAL A 1112 -19.47 68.63 78.34
CA VAL A 1112 -19.08 69.05 79.70
C VAL A 1112 -19.40 70.52 79.90
N ASN A 1113 -19.70 70.95 81.13
CA ASN A 1113 -20.09 72.32 81.44
C ASN A 1113 -19.52 72.80 82.78
N THR A 1114 -19.49 74.12 82.99
CA THR A 1114 -18.85 74.77 84.15
C THR A 1114 -19.60 74.58 85.46
N ALA A 1115 -20.81 74.01 85.46
CA ALA A 1115 -21.51 73.70 86.70
C ALA A 1115 -20.78 72.61 87.50
N GLN A 1116 -20.77 72.75 88.83
CA GLN A 1116 -20.03 71.86 89.75
C GLN A 1116 -20.65 70.44 89.90
N SER A 1117 -21.55 70.03 88.99
CA SER A 1117 -22.23 68.73 88.99
C SER A 1117 -21.94 67.93 87.72
N GLY A 1118 -20.70 67.47 87.58
CA GLY A 1118 -20.29 66.57 86.49
C GLY A 1118 -18.79 66.21 86.55
N GLY A 1119 -18.42 65.05 86.01
CA GLY A 1119 -17.02 64.71 85.78
C GLY A 1119 -16.44 65.49 84.60
N GLY A 1120 -15.13 65.79 84.64
CA GLY A 1120 -14.43 66.53 83.58
C GLY A 1120 -14.43 68.05 83.73
N ASN A 1121 -15.14 68.61 84.72
CA ASN A 1121 -15.04 70.03 85.05
C ASN A 1121 -13.87 70.28 86.03
N ASN A 1122 -12.80 70.91 85.54
CA ASN A 1122 -11.61 71.31 86.29
C ASN A 1122 -11.45 72.85 86.28
N THR A 1123 -12.55 73.60 86.41
CA THR A 1123 -12.54 75.07 86.44
C THR A 1123 -12.47 75.62 87.86
N GLU A 1124 -11.89 76.80 88.02
CA GLU A 1124 -11.64 77.44 89.32
C GLU A 1124 -12.30 78.83 89.41
N GLY A 1125 -12.67 79.25 90.63
CA GLY A 1125 -13.43 80.49 90.85
C GLY A 1125 -14.87 80.41 90.36
N GLY A 1126 -15.44 81.56 89.99
CA GLY A 1126 -16.83 81.68 89.53
C GLY A 1126 -17.85 81.96 90.64
N GLY A 1127 -19.11 82.06 90.23
CA GLY A 1127 -20.26 82.30 91.09
C GLY A 1127 -21.02 81.01 91.41
N ASP A 1128 -22.09 81.15 92.20
CA ASP A 1128 -22.93 80.03 92.62
C ASP A 1128 -23.36 79.15 91.44
N GLY A 1129 -23.28 77.84 91.65
CA GLY A 1129 -23.62 76.84 90.63
C GLY A 1129 -22.62 76.69 89.48
N GLY A 1130 -21.44 77.33 89.54
CA GLY A 1130 -20.43 77.29 88.48
C GLY A 1130 -20.71 78.29 87.35
N THR A 1131 -21.24 79.46 87.72
CA THR A 1131 -21.52 80.57 86.82
C THR A 1131 -20.28 81.44 86.61
N ILE A 1132 -20.16 82.10 85.45
CA ILE A 1132 -19.06 83.04 85.18
C ILE A 1132 -19.27 84.34 85.99
N VAL A 1133 -18.20 84.92 86.56
CA VAL A 1133 -18.25 86.22 87.26
C VAL A 1133 -17.58 87.34 86.48
N ASP A 1134 -18.15 88.53 86.55
CA ASP A 1134 -17.52 89.79 86.12
C ASP A 1134 -16.98 90.53 87.34
N GLU A 1135 -15.67 90.46 87.57
CA GLU A 1135 -15.01 91.13 88.72
C GLU A 1135 -15.09 92.67 88.66
N THR A 1136 -15.61 93.26 87.58
CA THR A 1136 -15.87 94.71 87.47
C THR A 1136 -17.29 95.14 87.83
N ALA A 1137 -18.21 94.19 88.07
CA ALA A 1137 -19.58 94.50 88.46
C ALA A 1137 -19.65 95.05 89.90
N GLU A 1138 -20.18 96.27 90.06
CA GLU A 1138 -20.33 96.90 91.37
C GLU A 1138 -21.35 96.14 92.25
N PRO A 1139 -20.95 95.61 93.42
CA PRO A 1139 -21.88 95.00 94.35
C PRO A 1139 -22.77 96.07 94.98
N SER A 1140 -24.01 95.69 95.31
CA SER A 1140 -24.97 96.60 95.94
C SER A 1140 -25.47 96.07 97.28
N ILE A 1141 -25.58 96.98 98.26
CA ILE A 1141 -26.13 96.70 99.58
C ILE A 1141 -27.54 97.30 99.66
N SER A 1142 -28.51 96.51 100.10
CA SER A 1142 -29.87 96.96 100.39
C SER A 1142 -30.29 96.65 101.83
N THR A 1143 -31.47 97.15 102.22
CA THR A 1143 -32.20 96.69 103.41
C THR A 1143 -31.43 96.81 104.75
N VAL A 1144 -30.59 97.85 104.88
CA VAL A 1144 -29.89 98.17 106.14
C VAL A 1144 -30.87 98.48 107.26
N ALA A 1145 -30.91 97.62 108.27
CA ALA A 1145 -31.80 97.72 109.43
C ALA A 1145 -31.01 97.59 110.74
N ILE A 1146 -31.47 98.32 111.77
CA ILE A 1146 -30.93 98.27 113.13
C ILE A 1146 -32.04 97.77 114.05
N SER A 1147 -31.71 96.81 114.92
CA SER A 1147 -32.63 96.23 115.90
C SER A 1147 -31.95 96.05 117.26
N GLY A 1148 -32.74 96.04 118.33
CA GLY A 1148 -32.26 95.91 119.71
C GLY A 1148 -33.05 96.78 120.68
N LYS A 1149 -32.71 96.71 121.96
CA LYS A 1149 -33.43 97.38 123.04
C LYS A 1149 -32.68 98.65 123.46
N LEU A 1150 -33.34 99.80 123.40
CA LEU A 1150 -32.75 101.09 123.78
C LEU A 1150 -32.66 101.20 125.31
N SER A 1151 -31.61 100.63 125.89
CA SER A 1151 -31.21 100.79 127.29
C SER A 1151 -29.69 100.73 127.37
N VAL A 1152 -29.10 101.33 128.40
CA VAL A 1152 -27.64 101.28 128.61
C VAL A 1152 -27.23 99.81 128.88
N ASP A 1153 -26.08 99.41 128.36
CA ASP A 1153 -25.51 98.06 128.41
C ASP A 1153 -26.28 96.94 127.66
N GLU A 1154 -27.29 97.28 126.84
CA GLU A 1154 -27.90 96.36 125.86
C GLU A 1154 -27.27 96.53 124.46
N ALA A 1155 -27.10 95.43 123.72
CA ALA A 1155 -26.52 95.46 122.38
C ALA A 1155 -27.54 95.83 121.28
N LEU A 1156 -27.03 96.48 120.22
CA LEU A 1156 -27.76 96.69 118.96
C LEU A 1156 -27.13 95.84 117.86
N SER A 1157 -27.98 95.25 117.01
CA SER A 1157 -27.58 94.45 115.85
C SER A 1157 -27.97 95.15 114.55
N GLY A 1158 -27.05 95.15 113.59
CA GLY A 1158 -27.27 95.65 112.24
C GLY A 1158 -27.37 94.47 111.26
N SER A 1159 -28.23 94.59 110.26
CA SER A 1159 -28.37 93.61 109.17
C SER A 1159 -28.53 94.32 107.84
N TYR A 1160 -27.96 93.77 106.78
CA TYR A 1160 -28.11 94.24 105.41
C TYR A 1160 -28.25 93.05 104.44
N THR A 1161 -28.52 93.34 103.17
CA THR A 1161 -28.58 92.34 102.11
C THR A 1161 -27.55 92.70 101.03
N PHE A 1162 -26.61 91.80 100.77
CA PHE A 1162 -25.61 91.93 99.73
C PHE A 1162 -26.09 91.28 98.43
N ALA A 1163 -25.92 91.99 97.32
CA ALA A 1163 -26.15 91.46 95.98
C ALA A 1163 -24.93 91.76 95.10
N ALA A 1164 -24.24 90.70 94.67
CA ALA A 1164 -23.00 90.78 93.89
C ALA A 1164 -23.19 91.20 92.43
N ASN A 1165 -24.42 91.28 91.92
CA ASN A 1165 -24.75 91.77 90.57
C ASN A 1165 -23.94 91.11 89.43
N THR A 1166 -23.74 89.78 89.49
CA THR A 1166 -22.87 88.95 88.61
C THR A 1166 -21.36 89.09 88.82
N GLY A 1167 -20.91 89.92 89.76
CA GLY A 1167 -19.54 89.93 90.28
C GLY A 1167 -19.30 88.88 91.36
N ASN A 1168 -18.21 89.05 92.11
CA ASN A 1168 -17.78 88.09 93.12
C ASN A 1168 -18.83 87.96 94.25
N PRO A 1169 -19.36 86.76 94.55
CA PRO A 1169 -20.37 86.55 95.59
C PRO A 1169 -19.83 86.70 97.03
N THR A 1170 -18.53 86.92 97.22
CA THR A 1170 -17.91 87.13 98.53
C THR A 1170 -18.26 88.51 99.08
N ASP A 1171 -19.11 88.56 100.09
CA ASP A 1171 -19.46 89.78 100.81
C ASP A 1171 -18.30 90.24 101.71
N VAL A 1172 -17.79 91.45 101.44
CA VAL A 1172 -16.69 92.11 102.17
C VAL A 1172 -17.08 93.52 102.63
N SER A 1173 -18.38 93.77 102.81
CA SER A 1173 -18.91 95.12 103.08
C SER A 1173 -18.52 95.68 104.44
N GLU A 1174 -18.02 96.92 104.46
CA GLU A 1174 -17.63 97.69 105.66
C GLU A 1174 -18.86 98.26 106.41
N TYR A 1175 -18.76 98.46 107.73
CA TYR A 1175 -19.87 99.02 108.54
C TYR A 1175 -19.40 99.83 109.76
N GLN A 1176 -20.05 100.97 110.03
CA GLN A 1176 -19.73 101.83 111.18
C GLN A 1176 -20.96 102.16 112.06
N TRP A 1177 -20.83 101.95 113.37
CA TRP A 1177 -21.80 102.40 114.38
C TRP A 1177 -21.50 103.82 114.87
N GLY A 1178 -22.55 104.60 115.18
CA GLY A 1178 -22.38 105.97 115.68
C GLY A 1178 -23.70 106.74 115.79
N VAL A 1179 -23.59 108.03 116.12
CA VAL A 1179 -24.77 108.90 116.31
C VAL A 1179 -25.42 109.20 114.96
N LYS A 1180 -26.76 109.19 114.91
CA LYS A 1180 -27.54 109.41 113.67
C LYS A 1180 -27.06 110.67 112.93
N GLY A 1181 -26.66 110.49 111.66
CA GLY A 1181 -26.15 111.56 110.79
C GLY A 1181 -24.63 111.75 110.79
N THR A 1182 -23.86 110.92 111.51
CA THR A 1182 -22.39 111.04 111.61
C THR A 1182 -21.60 109.88 110.98
N THR A 1183 -22.25 108.79 110.58
CA THR A 1183 -21.57 107.53 110.21
C THR A 1183 -21.34 107.31 108.72
N ALA A 1184 -22.22 107.83 107.84
CA ALA A 1184 -22.14 107.57 106.39
C ALA A 1184 -20.76 107.96 105.81
N SER A 1185 -20.30 109.17 106.11
CA SER A 1185 -19.00 109.68 105.68
C SER A 1185 -17.77 108.97 106.28
N VAL A 1186 -17.94 107.97 107.16
CA VAL A 1186 -16.84 107.14 107.68
C VAL A 1186 -16.68 105.89 106.82
N VAL A 1187 -17.81 105.26 106.45
CA VAL A 1187 -17.86 104.10 105.55
C VAL A 1187 -17.52 104.53 104.11
N ASP A 1188 -18.10 105.64 103.63
CA ASP A 1188 -17.85 106.17 102.28
C ASP A 1188 -16.36 106.58 102.05
N ASN A 1189 -15.57 106.71 103.12
CA ASN A 1189 -14.14 107.05 103.08
C ASN A 1189 -13.22 105.85 103.41
N GLY A 1190 -13.73 104.62 103.51
CA GLY A 1190 -12.93 103.40 103.70
C GLY A 1190 -12.26 103.33 105.07
N SER A 1191 -13.03 103.59 106.14
CA SER A 1191 -12.51 103.65 107.51
C SER A 1191 -13.43 103.02 108.57
N GLY A 1192 -14.31 102.09 108.17
CA GLY A 1192 -15.28 101.39 109.02
C GLY A 1192 -15.04 99.90 109.13
#